data_AF-A0A926KJU7-F1
#
_entry.id   AF-A0A926KJU7-F1
#
_cell.length_a   1.000
_cell.length_b   1.000
_cell.length_c   1.000
_cell.angle_alpha   90.00
_cell.angle_beta   90.00
_cell.angle_gamma   90.00
#
_symmetry.space_group_name_H-M   'P 1'
#
loop_
_entity.id
_entity.type
_entity.pdbx_description
1 polymer ?
#
loop_
_entity_poly.entity_id
_entity_poly.type
_entity_poly.pdbx_seq_one_letter_code
_entity_poly.pdbx_strand_id
1 'polypeptide(L)'
;MKTSRTQGQWGRSSISNKLKHAGVMTLVSSMLAVSLVSAPHAARADIVWDHWQLADSLVSKGNKAEAVPHWQYLADHYASIGEWENAALFYGKLDAYFDSIGDYDQAIRYYELENEYWVKAGKDWGAVKLQRADQIRTTVELYMQDSDQTELQARALPTNGKLAKFEPAYGTYLGLYSEQDPKVGNLFTKTESVYGKKHAIYLAYAHWGQPFPSSYVKRAKEAGAALQIAWEPDDGLDPVADNAYLRKWAQDAKAAGIPIFLRFAGEMNGAWVKWHGNPSQYIEKFRMLHDVFAAEAPNIAMVWSPGDVPANDIDPYYPGDAYVDWVGVSLYIEPYENGDPSLPPMIATSNVERLTRLYNTYADRKPLMLAETGVPHYSHSAGEDFTEWAKLNLQRLYEIMPYKYPRLKAITYFNVDQKMDNAKNDYSLSDSAAVQSYYSKLIANPYLLDNVSQAAKPADGIGYVPLDANHQTFAKKTKLVPFVKIPDIYIGKVEYALNGRVIATQTELPYGLELQAGEVPEGSVLQLRVFNKSGKQVASRTFGLSSQVSVQIDGKNEAFEQPPAIINGSTMTPLRAIFEKLGATVEYEAQTRKVTARKGSTTIQLTIDQTTVYLNGKAMQLDEPAQLVNGFTLAPARFVGEAFGGKVTWDGTSRTVTIATGN
;
A
#
# COMPACT_ATOMS: atom_id res chain seq x y z
N MET A 1 -27.15 -44.87 1.31
CA MET A 1 -28.54 -45.29 1.63
C MET A 1 -29.50 -44.44 0.79
N LYS A 2 -30.39 -45.09 0.03
CA LYS A 2 -31.42 -44.48 -0.83
C LYS A 2 -32.70 -44.21 -0.03
N THR A 3 -33.31 -43.03 -0.19
CA THR A 3 -34.73 -42.74 0.10
C THR A 3 -35.19 -41.61 -0.85
N SER A 4 -35.76 -41.91 -2.01
CA SER A 4 -37.21 -41.95 -2.32
C SER A 4 -38.00 -40.69 -1.93
N ARG A 5 -38.34 -39.85 -2.93
CA ARG A 5 -39.44 -38.87 -2.89
C ARG A 5 -40.58 -39.34 -3.78
N THR A 6 -41.78 -39.37 -3.21
CA THR A 6 -43.05 -39.77 -3.80
C THR A 6 -43.70 -38.62 -4.59
N GLN A 7 -44.31 -38.99 -5.73
CA GLN A 7 -45.26 -38.19 -6.50
C GLN A 7 -46.63 -38.13 -5.82
N GLY A 8 -47.34 -37.02 -5.98
CA GLY A 8 -48.78 -36.91 -5.77
C GLY A 8 -49.43 -36.16 -6.93
N GLN A 9 -50.11 -36.90 -7.81
CA GLN A 9 -51.05 -36.37 -8.79
C GLN A 9 -52.39 -36.07 -8.11
N TRP A 10 -53.06 -34.99 -8.52
CA TRP A 10 -54.52 -34.87 -8.39
C TRP A 10 -55.13 -34.35 -9.70
N GLY A 11 -56.17 -35.06 -10.13
CA GLY A 11 -56.87 -34.90 -11.39
C GLY A 11 -58.00 -33.88 -11.38
N ARG A 12 -58.60 -33.75 -12.58
CA ARG A 12 -59.53 -32.74 -13.07
C ARG A 12 -60.98 -32.81 -12.56
N SER A 13 -61.61 -31.64 -12.65
CA SER A 13 -63.00 -31.30 -13.06
C SER A 13 -63.80 -30.63 -11.92
N SER A 14 -64.56 -29.55 -12.13
CA SER A 14 -65.48 -29.28 -13.22
C SER A 14 -65.98 -27.81 -13.24
N ILE A 15 -66.35 -27.37 -14.45
CA ILE A 15 -67.42 -26.42 -14.83
C ILE A 15 -67.30 -24.93 -14.44
N SER A 16 -67.15 -24.14 -15.50
CA SER A 16 -67.35 -22.70 -15.64
C SER A 16 -68.82 -22.33 -15.86
N ASN A 17 -69.19 -21.10 -15.47
CA ASN A 17 -70.07 -20.14 -16.17
C ASN A 17 -70.39 -18.98 -15.20
N LYS A 18 -70.35 -17.68 -15.54
CA LYS A 18 -70.81 -17.02 -16.78
C LYS A 18 -70.40 -15.52 -16.76
N LEU A 19 -70.11 -14.99 -17.98
CA LEU A 19 -70.52 -13.67 -18.53
C LEU A 19 -69.75 -12.38 -18.16
N LYS A 20 -69.47 -11.40 -19.04
CA LYS A 20 -69.62 -11.14 -20.51
C LYS A 20 -69.07 -9.70 -20.75
N HIS A 21 -68.25 -9.37 -21.75
CA HIS A 21 -68.60 -8.77 -23.08
C HIS A 21 -67.26 -8.39 -23.75
N ALA A 22 -66.93 -8.85 -24.97
CA ALA A 22 -67.27 -8.33 -26.31
C ALA A 22 -66.61 -6.97 -26.62
N GLY A 23 -65.91 -6.74 -27.74
CA GLY A 23 -65.76 -7.49 -28.99
C GLY A 23 -64.61 -6.95 -29.87
N VAL A 24 -64.45 -7.56 -31.04
CA VAL A 24 -63.28 -7.56 -31.94
C VAL A 24 -63.65 -7.04 -33.34
N MET A 25 -62.67 -6.41 -34.01
CA MET A 25 -62.49 -6.16 -35.48
C MET A 25 -63.50 -5.25 -36.21
N THR A 26 -63.15 -4.46 -37.25
CA THR A 26 -62.26 -4.69 -38.40
C THR A 26 -61.87 -3.36 -39.11
N LEU A 27 -60.80 -3.40 -39.92
CA LEU A 27 -60.24 -2.36 -40.82
C LEU A 27 -61.22 -1.67 -41.79
N VAL A 28 -60.92 -0.42 -42.21
CA VAL A 28 -60.73 0.06 -43.62
C VAL A 28 -60.29 1.56 -43.63
N SER A 29 -59.51 1.90 -44.66
CA SER A 29 -58.74 3.10 -44.99
C SER A 29 -59.47 4.43 -45.27
N SER A 30 -58.72 5.53 -45.08
CA SER A 30 -58.67 6.81 -45.84
C SER A 30 -59.88 7.78 -45.91
N MET A 31 -59.75 9.00 -45.33
CA MET A 31 -59.77 10.31 -46.04
C MET A 31 -59.74 11.55 -45.09
N LEU A 32 -58.82 12.46 -45.42
CA LEU A 32 -58.62 13.92 -45.17
C LEU A 32 -59.53 14.77 -44.26
N ALA A 33 -58.87 15.58 -43.40
CA ALA A 33 -59.02 17.05 -43.24
C ALA A 33 -57.85 17.59 -42.36
N VAL A 34 -56.74 18.15 -42.88
CA VAL A 34 -56.48 19.57 -43.24
C VAL A 34 -56.88 20.54 -42.12
N SER A 35 -56.04 20.68 -41.09
CA SER A 35 -54.96 21.67 -40.90
C SER A 35 -55.41 23.04 -40.35
N LEU A 36 -55.03 23.30 -39.10
CA LEU A 36 -54.66 24.64 -38.63
C LEU A 36 -53.24 24.54 -38.09
N VAL A 37 -52.37 25.27 -38.77
CA VAL A 37 -50.92 25.32 -38.58
C VAL A 37 -50.60 25.98 -37.25
N SER A 38 -50.00 25.21 -36.35
CA SER A 38 -49.04 25.72 -35.38
C SER A 38 -47.69 25.08 -35.70
N ALA A 39 -46.66 25.92 -35.80
CA ALA A 39 -45.33 25.65 -36.34
C ALA A 39 -44.70 24.29 -35.93
N PRO A 40 -43.90 23.66 -36.81
CA PRO A 40 -43.25 22.40 -36.51
C PRO A 40 -42.21 22.60 -35.41
N HIS A 41 -42.38 21.93 -34.26
CA HIS A 41 -41.26 21.58 -33.41
C HIS A 41 -40.65 20.29 -33.99
N ALA A 42 -39.94 20.43 -35.11
CA ALA A 42 -39.06 19.40 -35.63
C ALA A 42 -37.61 19.83 -35.43
N ALA A 43 -36.71 18.84 -35.30
CA ALA A 43 -35.24 18.95 -35.28
C ALA A 43 -34.54 19.14 -33.91
N ARG A 44 -34.73 18.21 -32.97
CA ARG A 44 -33.65 17.83 -32.03
C ARG A 44 -33.42 16.33 -31.87
N ALA A 45 -34.26 15.48 -32.43
CA ALA A 45 -34.11 14.02 -32.37
C ALA A 45 -33.18 13.43 -33.45
N ASP A 46 -32.75 14.22 -34.45
CA ASP A 46 -32.04 13.68 -35.62
C ASP A 46 -30.53 13.48 -35.38
N ILE A 47 -29.81 14.42 -34.76
CA ILE A 47 -28.34 14.32 -34.64
C ILE A 47 -27.89 13.16 -33.73
N VAL A 48 -28.54 12.98 -32.58
CA VAL A 48 -28.21 11.87 -31.66
C VAL A 48 -28.49 10.52 -32.33
N TRP A 49 -29.62 10.43 -33.04
CA TRP A 49 -30.00 9.22 -33.77
C TRP A 49 -29.07 8.94 -34.95
N ASP A 50 -28.64 9.95 -35.70
CA ASP A 50 -27.68 9.83 -36.80
C ASP A 50 -26.33 9.30 -36.31
N HIS A 51 -25.82 9.84 -35.20
CA HIS A 51 -24.59 9.33 -34.57
C HIS A 51 -24.76 7.88 -34.12
N TRP A 52 -25.91 7.53 -33.57
CA TRP A 52 -26.20 6.16 -33.13
C TRP A 52 -26.23 5.17 -34.31
N GLN A 53 -27.01 5.48 -35.36
CA GLN A 53 -27.13 4.64 -36.56
C GLN A 53 -25.81 4.49 -37.30
N LEU A 54 -25.05 5.58 -37.40
CA LEU A 54 -23.74 5.55 -38.04
C LEU A 54 -22.75 4.71 -37.24
N ALA A 55 -22.70 4.87 -35.92
CA ALA A 55 -21.85 4.03 -35.07
C ALA A 55 -22.19 2.54 -35.20
N ASP A 56 -23.47 2.18 -35.20
CA ASP A 56 -23.90 0.78 -35.34
C ASP A 56 -23.60 0.21 -36.73
N SER A 57 -23.80 1.01 -37.79
CA SER A 57 -23.40 0.63 -39.15
C SER A 57 -21.89 0.42 -39.28
N LEU A 58 -21.08 1.22 -38.60
CA LEU A 58 -19.63 1.10 -38.63
C LEU A 58 -19.17 -0.16 -37.89
N VAL A 59 -19.73 -0.43 -36.72
CA VAL A 59 -19.44 -1.63 -35.91
C VAL A 59 -19.81 -2.91 -36.66
N SER A 60 -20.99 -2.96 -37.28
CA SER A 60 -21.43 -4.12 -38.06
C SER A 60 -20.56 -4.40 -39.30
N LYS A 61 -19.88 -3.37 -39.82
CA LYS A 61 -18.88 -3.49 -40.89
C LYS A 61 -17.47 -3.82 -40.38
N GLY A 62 -17.27 -3.92 -39.07
CA GLY A 62 -15.95 -4.15 -38.46
C GLY A 62 -15.12 -2.88 -38.25
N ASN A 63 -15.65 -1.69 -38.61
CA ASN A 63 -14.95 -0.41 -38.53
C ASN A 63 -15.12 0.26 -37.15
N LYS A 64 -14.79 -0.45 -36.07
CA LYS A 64 -14.95 0.09 -34.70
C LYS A 64 -14.18 1.38 -34.46
N ALA A 65 -13.01 1.56 -35.09
CA ALA A 65 -12.21 2.78 -34.98
C ALA A 65 -12.96 4.03 -35.47
N GLU A 66 -13.71 3.89 -36.58
CA GLU A 66 -14.52 4.98 -37.14
C GLU A 66 -15.77 5.26 -36.29
N ALA A 67 -16.23 4.29 -35.47
CA ALA A 67 -17.35 4.48 -34.56
C ALA A 67 -16.98 5.30 -33.30
N VAL A 68 -15.69 5.40 -32.96
CA VAL A 68 -15.20 6.06 -31.72
C VAL A 68 -15.68 7.51 -31.59
N PRO A 69 -15.53 8.40 -32.60
CA PRO A 69 -16.01 9.78 -32.49
C PRO A 69 -17.52 9.87 -32.26
N HIS A 70 -18.28 8.91 -32.79
CA HIS A 70 -19.74 8.85 -32.59
C HIS A 70 -20.09 8.40 -31.18
N TRP A 71 -19.40 7.39 -30.63
CA TRP A 71 -19.57 7.00 -29.23
C TRP A 71 -19.17 8.10 -28.26
N GLN A 72 -18.08 8.83 -28.52
CA GLN A 72 -17.67 9.98 -27.70
C GLN A 72 -18.76 11.06 -27.68
N TYR A 73 -19.26 11.44 -28.86
CA TYR A 73 -20.37 12.39 -28.96
C TYR A 73 -21.60 11.93 -28.17
N LEU A 74 -21.99 10.65 -28.31
CA LEU A 74 -23.15 10.09 -27.60
C LEU A 74 -22.93 10.08 -26.09
N ALA A 75 -21.77 9.62 -25.62
CA ALA A 75 -21.43 9.57 -24.20
C ALA A 75 -21.48 10.96 -23.56
N ASP A 76 -20.80 11.93 -24.18
CA ASP A 76 -20.75 13.31 -23.69
C ASP A 76 -22.13 13.99 -23.76
N HIS A 77 -22.90 13.72 -24.82
CA HIS A 77 -24.28 14.22 -24.95
C HIS A 77 -25.16 13.72 -23.80
N TYR A 78 -25.22 12.40 -23.56
CA TYR A 78 -26.05 11.82 -22.51
C TYR A 78 -25.60 12.27 -21.12
N ALA A 79 -24.29 12.37 -20.88
CA ALA A 79 -23.76 12.94 -19.64
C ALA A 79 -24.22 14.40 -19.44
N SER A 80 -24.21 15.22 -20.50
CA SER A 80 -24.59 16.63 -20.42
C SER A 80 -26.06 16.87 -20.06
N ILE A 81 -26.95 15.92 -20.37
CA ILE A 81 -28.39 16.02 -20.11
C ILE A 81 -28.85 15.21 -18.88
N GLY A 82 -27.93 14.58 -18.15
CA GLY A 82 -28.23 13.80 -16.94
C GLY A 82 -28.73 12.37 -17.19
N GLU A 83 -28.58 11.86 -18.42
CA GLU A 83 -28.95 10.49 -18.81
C GLU A 83 -27.80 9.53 -18.49
N TRP A 84 -27.57 9.28 -17.20
CA TRP A 84 -26.37 8.59 -16.69
C TRP A 84 -26.20 7.16 -17.18
N GLU A 85 -27.28 6.38 -17.29
CA GLU A 85 -27.21 5.00 -17.79
C GLU A 85 -26.73 4.98 -19.25
N ASN A 86 -27.26 5.88 -20.09
CA ASN A 86 -26.83 5.97 -21.49
C ASN A 86 -25.39 6.48 -21.62
N ALA A 87 -24.99 7.47 -20.80
CA ALA A 87 -23.60 7.92 -20.76
C ALA A 87 -22.66 6.76 -20.41
N ALA A 88 -22.96 6.00 -19.35
CA ALA A 88 -22.19 4.84 -18.95
C ALA A 88 -22.11 3.78 -20.07
N LEU A 89 -23.22 3.49 -20.75
CA LEU A 89 -23.25 2.53 -21.86
C LEU A 89 -22.31 2.91 -23.02
N PHE A 90 -22.22 4.21 -23.37
CA PHE A 90 -21.32 4.64 -24.45
C PHE A 90 -19.87 4.75 -24.01
N TYR A 91 -19.59 5.17 -22.77
CA TYR A 91 -18.23 5.04 -22.22
C TYR A 91 -17.79 3.58 -22.15
N GLY A 92 -18.69 2.65 -21.81
CA GLY A 92 -18.50 1.20 -21.88
C GLY A 92 -18.15 0.65 -23.27
N LYS A 93 -18.52 1.34 -24.35
CA LYS A 93 -18.08 0.98 -25.70
C LYS A 93 -16.68 1.51 -26.00
N LEU A 94 -16.35 2.69 -25.46
CA LEU A 94 -15.06 3.33 -25.62
C LEU A 94 -13.98 2.59 -24.85
N ASP A 95 -14.19 2.26 -23.58
CA ASP A 95 -13.20 1.50 -22.80
C ASP A 95 -12.90 0.14 -23.44
N ALA A 96 -13.91 -0.62 -23.82
CA ALA A 96 -13.76 -1.92 -24.44
C ALA A 96 -12.98 -1.83 -25.77
N TYR A 97 -13.21 -0.78 -26.55
CA TYR A 97 -12.46 -0.54 -27.78
C TYR A 97 -10.99 -0.24 -27.48
N PHE A 98 -10.69 0.73 -26.62
CA PHE A 98 -9.32 1.14 -26.32
C PHE A 98 -8.52 0.05 -25.60
N ASP A 99 -9.15 -0.71 -24.70
CA ASP A 99 -8.56 -1.91 -24.06
C ASP A 99 -8.19 -2.95 -25.13
N SER A 100 -9.08 -3.21 -26.09
CA SER A 100 -8.84 -4.21 -27.15
C SER A 100 -7.69 -3.89 -28.09
N ILE A 101 -7.33 -2.61 -28.26
CA ILE A 101 -6.20 -2.19 -29.09
C ILE A 101 -4.93 -1.89 -28.28
N GLY A 102 -4.98 -2.05 -26.95
CA GLY A 102 -3.85 -1.81 -26.05
C GLY A 102 -3.56 -0.33 -25.78
N ASP A 103 -4.50 0.57 -26.05
CA ASP A 103 -4.41 1.99 -25.65
C ASP A 103 -4.96 2.13 -24.23
N TYR A 104 -4.17 1.65 -23.27
CA TYR A 104 -4.62 1.51 -21.88
C TYR A 104 -4.86 2.86 -21.20
N ASP A 105 -4.19 3.94 -21.62
CA ASP A 105 -4.43 5.27 -21.05
C ASP A 105 -5.85 5.76 -21.35
N GLN A 106 -6.31 5.60 -22.60
CA GLN A 106 -7.70 5.90 -22.95
C GLN A 106 -8.68 4.91 -22.31
N ALA A 107 -8.35 3.61 -22.31
CA ALA A 107 -9.21 2.59 -21.72
C ALA A 107 -9.50 2.86 -20.23
N ILE A 108 -8.45 3.15 -19.45
CA ILE A 108 -8.56 3.49 -18.03
C ILE A 108 -9.47 4.69 -17.81
N ARG A 109 -9.24 5.77 -18.57
CA ARG A 109 -10.07 6.98 -18.49
C ARG A 109 -11.54 6.67 -18.72
N TYR A 110 -11.86 5.84 -19.71
CA TYR A 110 -13.25 5.50 -20.01
C TYR A 110 -13.86 4.52 -19.02
N TYR A 111 -13.09 3.57 -18.46
CA TYR A 111 -13.57 2.73 -17.35
C TYR A 111 -13.89 3.55 -16.09
N GLU A 112 -13.08 4.56 -15.78
CA GLU A 112 -13.33 5.48 -14.67
C GLU A 112 -14.60 6.31 -14.89
N LEU A 113 -14.80 6.84 -16.10
CA LEU A 113 -16.01 7.56 -16.48
C LEU A 113 -17.25 6.66 -16.46
N GLU A 114 -17.16 5.45 -17.03
CA GLU A 114 -18.23 4.46 -16.98
C GLU A 114 -18.65 4.18 -15.52
N ASN A 115 -17.67 3.93 -14.64
CA ASN A 115 -17.92 3.75 -13.21
C ASN A 115 -18.61 4.98 -12.59
N GLU A 116 -18.11 6.19 -12.84
CA GLU A 116 -18.68 7.43 -12.30
C GLU A 116 -20.17 7.55 -12.64
N TYR A 117 -20.55 7.27 -13.89
CA TYR A 117 -21.92 7.38 -14.34
C TYR A 117 -22.81 6.24 -13.87
N TRP A 118 -22.29 5.01 -13.71
CA TRP A 118 -23.04 3.93 -13.04
C TRP A 118 -23.36 4.27 -11.58
N VAL A 119 -22.39 4.84 -10.84
CA VAL A 119 -22.60 5.28 -9.46
C VAL A 119 -23.66 6.39 -9.40
N LYS A 120 -23.61 7.38 -10.30
CA LYS A 120 -24.64 8.43 -10.43
C LYS A 120 -26.03 7.86 -10.76
N ALA A 121 -26.10 6.76 -11.50
CA ALA A 121 -27.34 6.03 -11.79
C ALA A 121 -27.83 5.15 -10.61
N GLY A 122 -27.11 5.12 -9.48
CA GLY A 122 -27.45 4.28 -8.33
C GLY A 122 -27.22 2.79 -8.57
N LYS A 123 -26.31 2.42 -9.49
CA LYS A 123 -25.93 1.03 -9.78
C LYS A 123 -24.54 0.73 -9.23
N ASP A 124 -24.35 -0.48 -8.70
CA ASP A 124 -23.07 -0.96 -8.16
C ASP A 124 -22.18 -1.68 -9.19
N TRP A 125 -22.45 -1.51 -10.49
CA TRP A 125 -21.66 -2.15 -11.55
C TRP A 125 -20.29 -1.50 -11.75
N GLY A 126 -20.07 -0.31 -11.18
CA GLY A 126 -18.85 0.47 -11.35
C GLY A 126 -17.59 -0.18 -10.72
N ALA A 127 -17.74 -0.95 -9.64
CA ALA A 127 -16.61 -1.57 -8.95
C ALA A 127 -15.81 -2.54 -9.84
N VAL A 128 -16.48 -3.29 -10.71
CA VAL A 128 -15.83 -4.21 -11.68
C VAL A 128 -15.04 -3.43 -12.74
N LYS A 129 -15.52 -2.25 -13.13
CA LYS A 129 -14.87 -1.40 -14.14
C LYS A 129 -13.60 -0.76 -13.60
N LEU A 130 -13.65 -0.29 -12.36
CA LEU A 130 -12.44 0.17 -11.66
C LEU A 130 -11.43 -0.95 -11.47
N GLN A 131 -11.88 -2.18 -11.18
CA GLN A 131 -10.99 -3.33 -11.08
C GLN A 131 -10.23 -3.56 -12.40
N ARG A 132 -10.91 -3.53 -13.55
CA ARG A 132 -10.23 -3.67 -14.85
C ARG A 132 -9.31 -2.49 -15.13
N ALA A 133 -9.74 -1.25 -14.87
CA ALA A 133 -8.90 -0.07 -15.00
C ALA A 133 -7.60 -0.21 -14.19
N ASP A 134 -7.71 -0.68 -12.94
CA ASP A 134 -6.55 -0.95 -12.10
C ASP A 134 -5.68 -2.04 -12.71
N GLN A 135 -6.24 -3.18 -13.13
CA GLN A 135 -5.48 -4.28 -13.75
C GLN A 135 -4.57 -3.84 -14.91
N ILE A 136 -5.05 -2.93 -15.77
CA ILE A 136 -4.29 -2.41 -16.92
C ILE A 136 -3.49 -1.14 -16.60
N ARG A 137 -3.58 -0.60 -15.38
CA ARG A 137 -2.82 0.58 -14.99
C ARG A 137 -1.34 0.27 -14.86
N THR A 138 -0.54 1.00 -15.61
CA THR A 138 0.90 1.03 -15.41
C THR A 138 1.24 1.86 -14.19
N THR A 139 1.91 1.27 -13.21
CA THR A 139 2.43 1.95 -12.02
C THR A 139 3.93 1.79 -11.98
N VAL A 140 4.65 2.90 -11.83
CA VAL A 140 6.10 2.94 -11.64
C VAL A 140 6.38 3.89 -10.49
N GLU A 141 6.59 3.37 -9.29
CA GLU A 141 6.97 4.14 -8.10
C GLU A 141 8.35 3.67 -7.64
N LEU A 142 9.03 4.50 -6.85
CA LEU A 142 10.34 4.18 -6.30
C LEU A 142 10.39 4.62 -4.83
N TYR A 143 10.86 3.74 -3.96
CA TYR A 143 10.98 3.97 -2.52
C TYR A 143 12.45 4.00 -2.14
N MET A 144 12.89 5.03 -1.42
CA MET A 144 14.26 5.24 -0.99
C MET A 144 14.41 4.89 0.49
N GLN A 145 15.46 4.16 0.81
CA GLN A 145 15.84 3.87 2.19
C GLN A 145 16.20 5.18 2.91
N ASP A 146 15.66 5.35 4.11
CA ASP A 146 15.87 6.51 4.98
C ASP A 146 16.21 6.07 6.42
N SER A 147 16.87 6.95 7.16
CA SER A 147 17.25 6.79 8.56
C SER A 147 16.86 7.99 9.44
N ASP A 148 16.24 9.03 8.87
CA ASP A 148 15.65 10.12 9.64
C ASP A 148 14.41 9.61 10.39
N GLN A 149 14.58 9.35 11.67
CA GLN A 149 13.51 8.84 12.52
C GLN A 149 12.35 9.82 12.67
N THR A 150 12.58 11.13 12.49
CA THR A 150 11.53 12.14 12.58
C THR A 150 10.58 12.00 11.38
N GLU A 151 11.15 11.92 10.18
CA GLU A 151 10.38 11.74 8.94
C GLU A 151 9.65 10.39 8.93
N LEU A 152 10.37 9.31 9.26
CA LEU A 152 9.79 7.98 9.32
C LEU A 152 8.61 7.90 10.30
N GLN A 153 8.71 8.55 11.46
CA GLN A 153 7.61 8.61 12.42
C GLN A 153 6.47 9.51 11.93
N ALA A 154 6.77 10.69 11.36
CA ALA A 154 5.76 11.63 10.88
C ALA A 154 4.81 10.97 9.87
N ARG A 155 5.36 10.19 8.94
CA ARG A 155 4.57 9.42 7.95
C ARG A 155 3.75 8.28 8.56
N ALA A 156 4.19 7.78 9.70
CA ALA A 156 3.72 6.56 10.31
C ALA A 156 2.76 6.80 11.48
N LEU A 157 2.56 8.05 11.91
CA LEU A 157 1.66 8.45 13.00
C LEU A 157 0.25 8.80 12.50
N PRO A 158 -0.79 8.66 13.34
CA PRO A 158 -2.12 9.18 13.04
C PRO A 158 -2.11 10.71 13.13
N THR A 159 -3.12 11.38 12.55
CA THR A 159 -3.20 12.86 12.52
C THR A 159 -3.20 13.49 13.91
N ASN A 160 -3.73 12.78 14.92
CA ASN A 160 -3.73 13.25 16.31
C ASN A 160 -2.42 12.95 17.08
N GLY A 161 -1.44 12.29 16.45
CA GLY A 161 -0.15 11.91 17.03
C GLY A 161 -0.19 10.80 18.09
N LYS A 162 -1.37 10.26 18.43
CA LYS A 162 -1.53 9.26 19.49
C LYS A 162 -1.63 7.85 18.93
N LEU A 163 -0.60 7.04 19.21
CA LEU A 163 -0.58 5.61 18.90
C LEU A 163 -1.73 4.86 19.59
N ALA A 164 -2.34 3.92 18.87
CA ALA A 164 -3.27 2.93 19.39
C ALA A 164 -2.55 1.87 20.23
N LYS A 165 -3.33 1.01 20.90
CA LYS A 165 -2.80 -0.08 21.73
C LYS A 165 -1.94 -1.02 20.89
N PHE A 166 -0.72 -1.28 21.36
CA PHE A 166 0.28 -2.12 20.69
C PHE A 166 0.74 -1.62 19.33
N GLU A 167 0.51 -0.35 19.01
CA GLU A 167 0.89 0.19 17.72
C GLU A 167 2.40 0.52 17.68
N PRO A 168 3.15 0.09 16.63
CA PRO A 168 4.53 0.47 16.45
C PRO A 168 4.62 1.93 16.00
N ALA A 169 5.69 2.63 16.39
CA ALA A 169 5.94 4.00 15.92
C ALA A 169 6.12 4.02 14.40
N TYR A 170 6.85 3.04 13.87
CA TYR A 170 6.96 2.71 12.44
C TYR A 170 7.47 1.27 12.28
N GLY A 171 7.39 0.72 11.07
CA GLY A 171 7.55 -0.71 10.83
C GLY A 171 6.22 -1.47 10.86
N THR A 172 6.28 -2.76 10.51
CA THR A 172 5.09 -3.62 10.32
C THR A 172 5.31 -4.96 11.00
N TYR A 173 4.41 -5.38 11.89
CA TYR A 173 4.49 -6.69 12.53
C TYR A 173 4.31 -7.83 11.53
N LEU A 174 5.17 -8.83 11.64
CA LEU A 174 5.09 -10.06 10.88
C LEU A 174 4.15 -11.04 11.58
N GLY A 175 3.07 -11.45 10.92
CA GLY A 175 2.06 -12.36 11.43
C GLY A 175 1.89 -13.63 10.59
N LEU A 176 1.46 -14.72 11.22
CA LEU A 176 1.28 -16.01 10.55
C LEU A 176 0.13 -16.82 11.14
N TYR A 177 -0.72 -17.39 10.29
CA TYR A 177 -1.48 -18.59 10.62
C TYR A 177 -0.64 -19.79 10.20
N SER A 178 -0.24 -20.67 11.12
CA SER A 178 0.73 -21.75 10.83
C SER A 178 0.19 -23.16 11.05
N GLU A 179 -1.06 -23.31 11.49
CA GLU A 179 -1.57 -24.60 11.97
C GLU A 179 -1.46 -25.73 10.94
N GLN A 180 -1.74 -25.43 9.68
CA GLN A 180 -1.71 -26.38 8.58
C GLN A 180 -0.39 -26.39 7.80
N ASP A 181 0.61 -25.62 8.24
CA ASP A 181 1.95 -25.67 7.68
C ASP A 181 2.61 -27.02 8.01
N PRO A 182 3.02 -27.83 7.02
CA PRO A 182 3.61 -29.14 7.27
C PRO A 182 4.95 -29.11 8.02
N LYS A 183 5.70 -28.00 8.00
CA LYS A 183 6.99 -27.85 8.68
C LYS A 183 6.85 -27.19 10.05
N VAL A 184 5.94 -26.23 10.21
CA VAL A 184 5.73 -25.49 11.46
C VAL A 184 4.60 -26.10 12.30
N GLY A 185 3.43 -26.29 11.71
CA GLY A 185 2.19 -26.64 12.41
C GLY A 185 1.85 -25.65 13.53
N ASN A 186 1.26 -26.16 14.61
CA ASN A 186 0.97 -25.38 15.82
C ASN A 186 2.17 -25.21 16.78
N LEU A 187 3.41 -25.28 16.29
CA LEU A 187 4.63 -25.07 17.08
C LEU A 187 5.33 -23.78 16.66
N PHE A 188 4.85 -22.65 17.18
CA PHE A 188 5.27 -21.30 16.79
C PHE A 188 6.78 -21.06 16.87
N THR A 189 7.47 -21.66 17.85
CA THR A 189 8.92 -21.59 18.00
C THR A 189 9.71 -22.18 16.81
N LYS A 190 9.09 -22.99 15.95
CA LYS A 190 9.74 -23.53 14.74
C LYS A 190 9.87 -22.51 13.61
N THR A 191 9.09 -21.44 13.60
CA THR A 191 9.09 -20.46 12.50
C THR A 191 10.47 -19.91 12.19
N GLU A 192 11.27 -19.58 13.21
CA GLU A 192 12.64 -19.08 13.02
C GLU A 192 13.53 -20.09 12.30
N SER A 193 13.42 -21.38 12.64
CA SER A 193 14.20 -22.43 11.98
C SER A 193 13.73 -22.74 10.55
N VAL A 194 12.46 -22.51 10.24
CA VAL A 194 11.86 -22.79 8.91
C VAL A 194 12.01 -21.61 7.96
N TYR A 195 11.80 -20.39 8.46
CA TYR A 195 11.72 -19.16 7.67
C TYR A 195 12.87 -18.17 7.95
N GLY A 196 13.75 -18.46 8.90
CA GLY A 196 14.91 -17.63 9.23
C GLY A 196 14.60 -16.43 10.12
N LYS A 197 13.34 -16.26 10.56
CA LYS A 197 12.92 -15.19 11.48
C LYS A 197 11.66 -15.60 12.24
N LYS A 198 11.51 -15.07 13.45
CA LYS A 198 10.30 -15.21 14.27
C LYS A 198 9.16 -14.34 13.73
N HIS A 199 7.93 -14.71 14.07
CA HIS A 199 6.75 -13.90 13.81
C HIS A 199 6.27 -13.25 15.11
N ALA A 200 5.86 -11.98 15.01
CA ALA A 200 5.36 -11.20 16.13
C ALA A 200 3.94 -11.60 16.55
N ILE A 201 3.13 -12.08 15.60
CA ILE A 201 1.70 -12.37 15.79
C ILE A 201 1.39 -13.76 15.22
N TYR A 202 0.64 -14.59 15.95
CA TYR A 202 0.08 -15.82 15.41
C TYR A 202 -1.44 -15.76 15.39
N LEU A 203 -2.06 -16.16 14.28
CA LEU A 203 -3.52 -16.28 14.16
C LEU A 203 -4.00 -17.60 14.74
N ALA A 204 -5.02 -17.53 15.58
CA ALA A 204 -5.81 -18.66 16.05
C ALA A 204 -7.30 -18.39 15.84
N TYR A 205 -8.04 -19.43 15.46
CA TYR A 205 -9.50 -19.38 15.39
C TYR A 205 -10.09 -19.86 16.71
N ALA A 206 -11.12 -19.18 17.17
CA ALA A 206 -11.91 -19.51 18.34
C ALA A 206 -13.38 -19.29 18.02
N HIS A 207 -14.25 -19.99 18.75
CA HIS A 207 -15.69 -19.99 18.48
C HIS A 207 -16.44 -19.49 19.72
N TRP A 208 -17.50 -18.70 19.53
CA TRP A 208 -18.35 -18.25 20.62
C TRP A 208 -18.96 -19.44 21.36
N GLY A 209 -19.05 -19.35 22.69
CA GLY A 209 -19.49 -20.46 23.55
C GLY A 209 -18.40 -21.48 23.88
N GLN A 210 -17.25 -21.47 23.21
CA GLN A 210 -16.11 -22.34 23.55
C GLN A 210 -15.16 -21.69 24.57
N PRO A 211 -14.45 -22.47 25.41
CA PRO A 211 -13.47 -21.95 26.36
C PRO A 211 -12.38 -21.10 25.70
N PHE A 212 -11.77 -20.20 26.49
CA PHE A 212 -10.64 -19.39 26.04
C PHE A 212 -9.48 -20.26 25.50
N PRO A 213 -8.88 -19.93 24.32
CA PRO A 213 -7.91 -20.77 23.60
C PRO A 213 -6.52 -20.84 24.28
N SER A 214 -6.47 -21.42 25.47
CA SER A 214 -5.30 -21.42 26.36
C SER A 214 -4.08 -22.17 25.78
N SER A 215 -4.31 -23.15 24.91
CA SER A 215 -3.25 -23.89 24.23
C SER A 215 -2.45 -23.01 23.24
N TYR A 216 -3.14 -22.13 22.51
CA TYR A 216 -2.49 -21.15 21.62
C TYR A 216 -1.75 -20.09 22.43
N VAL A 217 -2.31 -19.62 23.55
CA VAL A 217 -1.63 -18.69 24.46
C VAL A 217 -0.33 -19.27 24.99
N LYS A 218 -0.32 -20.55 25.40
CA LYS A 218 0.90 -21.22 25.85
C LYS A 218 2.01 -21.18 24.78
N ARG A 219 1.66 -21.51 23.54
CA ARG A 219 2.59 -21.51 22.41
C ARG A 219 3.08 -20.10 22.04
N ALA A 220 2.19 -19.12 22.08
CA ALA A 220 2.54 -17.71 21.87
C ALA A 220 3.53 -17.22 22.93
N LYS A 221 3.31 -17.55 24.21
CA LYS A 221 4.27 -17.26 25.30
C LYS A 221 5.63 -17.89 25.06
N GLU A 222 5.66 -19.17 24.69
CA GLU A 222 6.91 -19.90 24.41
C GLU A 222 7.68 -19.27 23.24
N ALA A 223 6.98 -18.73 22.24
CA ALA A 223 7.58 -18.03 21.11
C ALA A 223 7.93 -16.56 21.39
N GLY A 224 7.45 -15.97 22.49
CA GLY A 224 7.56 -14.54 22.76
C GLY A 224 6.68 -13.66 21.87
N ALA A 225 5.57 -14.21 21.38
CA ALA A 225 4.68 -13.59 20.40
C ALA A 225 3.34 -13.14 21.01
N ALA A 226 2.66 -12.25 20.29
CA ALA A 226 1.26 -11.92 20.51
C ALA A 226 0.34 -12.94 19.82
N LEU A 227 -0.94 -12.92 20.18
CA LEU A 227 -1.97 -13.75 19.57
C LEU A 227 -3.01 -12.89 18.87
N GLN A 228 -3.27 -13.14 17.60
CA GLN A 228 -4.49 -12.69 16.94
C GLN A 228 -5.55 -13.78 17.08
N ILE A 229 -6.70 -13.44 17.66
CA ILE A 229 -7.82 -14.39 17.82
C ILE A 229 -8.93 -13.97 16.87
N ALA A 230 -9.20 -14.79 15.85
CA ALA A 230 -10.45 -14.72 15.10
C ALA A 230 -11.55 -15.38 15.93
N TRP A 231 -12.46 -14.60 16.49
CA TRP A 231 -13.53 -15.10 17.35
C TRP A 231 -14.87 -15.08 16.64
N GLU A 232 -15.34 -16.27 16.27
CA GLU A 232 -16.45 -16.47 15.34
C GLU A 232 -17.75 -16.84 16.09
N PRO A 233 -18.82 -16.06 15.92
CA PRO A 233 -20.13 -16.41 16.47
C PRO A 233 -20.90 -17.31 15.48
N ASP A 234 -20.55 -18.60 15.43
CA ASP A 234 -21.07 -19.57 14.45
C ASP A 234 -22.59 -19.75 14.45
N ASP A 235 -23.26 -19.36 15.54
CA ASP A 235 -24.73 -19.39 15.66
C ASP A 235 -25.37 -18.00 15.45
N GLY A 236 -24.64 -17.05 14.87
CA GLY A 236 -25.07 -15.68 14.62
C GLY A 236 -24.84 -14.76 15.82
N LEU A 237 -25.33 -13.51 15.73
CA LEU A 237 -25.08 -12.47 16.74
C LEU A 237 -26.01 -12.55 17.97
N ASP A 238 -27.14 -13.27 17.88
CA ASP A 238 -28.12 -13.36 18.97
C ASP A 238 -27.56 -13.96 20.28
N PRO A 239 -26.76 -15.05 20.25
CA PRO A 239 -26.18 -15.62 21.46
C PRO A 239 -25.06 -14.77 22.09
N VAL A 240 -24.60 -13.73 21.39
CA VAL A 240 -23.51 -12.86 21.86
C VAL A 240 -24.05 -11.90 22.90
N ALA A 241 -23.72 -12.17 24.16
CA ALA A 241 -24.23 -11.45 25.31
C ALA A 241 -23.18 -11.28 26.40
N ASP A 242 -23.33 -10.21 27.17
CA ASP A 242 -22.60 -10.01 28.41
C ASP A 242 -23.14 -10.96 29.50
N ASN A 243 -22.45 -12.07 29.69
CA ASN A 243 -22.85 -13.14 30.58
C ASN A 243 -21.63 -13.73 31.31
N ALA A 244 -21.88 -14.70 32.20
CA ALA A 244 -20.81 -15.36 32.95
C ALA A 244 -19.74 -16.01 32.06
N TYR A 245 -20.12 -16.47 30.86
CA TYR A 245 -19.18 -17.00 29.88
C TYR A 245 -18.22 -15.92 29.38
N LEU A 246 -18.72 -14.79 28.89
CA LEU A 246 -17.89 -13.68 28.41
C LEU A 246 -16.97 -13.15 29.53
N ARG A 247 -17.50 -13.00 30.75
CA ARG A 247 -16.74 -12.51 31.90
C ARG A 247 -15.61 -13.47 32.27
N LYS A 248 -15.86 -14.78 32.27
CA LYS A 248 -14.81 -15.78 32.47
C LYS A 248 -13.77 -15.76 31.35
N TRP A 249 -14.22 -15.61 30.10
CA TRP A 249 -13.34 -15.51 28.94
C TRP A 249 -12.43 -14.28 29.05
N ALA A 250 -12.95 -13.13 29.45
CA ALA A 250 -12.18 -11.90 29.69
C ALA A 250 -11.14 -12.06 30.80
N GLN A 251 -11.50 -12.71 31.91
CA GLN A 251 -10.57 -13.03 32.99
C GLN A 251 -9.42 -13.92 32.53
N ASP A 252 -9.71 -14.95 31.72
CA ASP A 252 -8.70 -15.84 31.15
C ASP A 252 -7.79 -15.09 30.15
N ALA A 253 -8.37 -14.21 29.33
CA ALA A 253 -7.61 -13.36 28.43
C ALA A 253 -6.70 -12.38 29.17
N LYS A 254 -7.14 -11.83 30.30
CA LYS A 254 -6.28 -11.03 31.19
C LYS A 254 -5.14 -11.88 31.77
N ALA A 255 -5.45 -13.07 32.29
CA ALA A 255 -4.48 -14.00 32.85
C ALA A 255 -3.49 -14.54 31.81
N ALA A 256 -3.85 -14.47 30.51
CA ALA A 256 -2.95 -14.78 29.43
C ALA A 256 -1.70 -13.89 29.48
N GLY A 257 -1.77 -12.63 29.89
CA GLY A 257 -0.59 -11.78 30.10
C GLY A 257 0.30 -11.57 28.86
N ILE A 258 -0.25 -11.76 27.67
CA ILE A 258 0.36 -11.44 26.37
C ILE A 258 -0.52 -10.42 25.63
N PRO A 259 0.01 -9.65 24.68
CA PRO A 259 -0.81 -8.87 23.77
C PRO A 259 -1.75 -9.77 22.97
N ILE A 260 -3.03 -9.40 22.91
CA ILE A 260 -4.05 -10.10 22.11
C ILE A 260 -4.70 -9.12 21.14
N PHE A 261 -4.74 -9.46 19.86
CA PHE A 261 -5.50 -8.77 18.83
C PHE A 261 -6.81 -9.54 18.60
N LEU A 262 -7.93 -9.05 19.14
CA LEU A 262 -9.20 -9.75 19.06
C LEU A 262 -9.99 -9.30 17.83
N ARG A 263 -10.03 -10.17 16.81
CA ARG A 263 -10.85 -10.03 15.61
C ARG A 263 -12.20 -10.71 15.84
N PHE A 264 -13.15 -10.01 16.44
CA PHE A 264 -14.50 -10.51 16.65
C PHE A 264 -15.34 -10.40 15.37
N ALA A 265 -15.97 -11.51 14.98
CA ALA A 265 -16.93 -11.57 13.87
C ALA A 265 -16.39 -10.86 12.61
N GLY A 266 -15.20 -11.28 12.16
CA GLY A 266 -14.56 -10.72 10.95
C GLY A 266 -15.40 -10.96 9.69
N GLU A 267 -15.12 -10.20 8.63
CA GLU A 267 -15.76 -10.35 7.30
C GLU A 267 -17.28 -10.19 7.30
N MET A 268 -17.82 -9.50 8.31
CA MET A 268 -19.25 -9.22 8.48
C MET A 268 -19.92 -8.54 7.27
N ASN A 269 -19.16 -7.89 6.39
CA ASN A 269 -19.65 -7.28 5.16
C ASN A 269 -19.95 -8.29 4.04
N GLY A 270 -19.51 -9.55 4.15
CA GLY A 270 -19.77 -10.59 3.16
C GLY A 270 -20.91 -11.53 3.55
N ALA A 271 -21.74 -11.95 2.58
CA ALA A 271 -22.88 -12.84 2.83
C ALA A 271 -22.50 -14.32 3.11
N TRP A 272 -21.19 -14.64 3.13
CA TRP A 272 -20.68 -15.99 3.44
C TRP A 272 -20.59 -16.30 4.93
N VAL A 273 -20.73 -15.29 5.80
CA VAL A 273 -20.76 -15.48 7.26
C VAL A 273 -22.17 -15.30 7.83
N LYS A 274 -22.51 -16.04 8.90
CA LYS A 274 -23.84 -16.00 9.52
C LYS A 274 -24.14 -14.70 10.28
N TRP A 275 -23.12 -13.91 10.59
CA TRP A 275 -23.24 -12.62 11.28
C TRP A 275 -23.32 -11.41 10.31
N HIS A 276 -23.59 -11.66 9.03
CA HIS A 276 -23.90 -10.65 8.03
C HIS A 276 -25.39 -10.22 8.06
N GLY A 277 -25.70 -9.08 7.45
CA GLY A 277 -27.05 -8.59 7.15
C GLY A 277 -27.64 -7.63 8.19
N ASN A 278 -27.04 -7.50 9.38
CA ASN A 278 -27.53 -6.61 10.44
C ASN A 278 -26.41 -5.75 11.06
N PRO A 279 -26.01 -4.64 10.39
CA PRO A 279 -24.93 -3.78 10.89
C PRO A 279 -25.21 -3.18 12.27
N SER A 280 -26.46 -2.81 12.56
CA SER A 280 -26.85 -2.24 13.86
C SER A 280 -26.62 -3.22 15.01
N GLN A 281 -27.01 -4.49 14.84
CA GLN A 281 -26.76 -5.53 15.83
C GLN A 281 -25.27 -5.84 15.97
N TYR A 282 -24.54 -5.88 14.84
CA TYR A 282 -23.09 -6.06 14.87
C TYR A 282 -22.40 -4.97 15.72
N ILE A 283 -22.75 -3.70 15.46
CA ILE A 283 -22.20 -2.55 16.20
C ILE A 283 -22.54 -2.65 17.69
N GLU A 284 -23.77 -3.01 18.05
CA GLU A 284 -24.17 -3.24 19.45
C GLU A 284 -23.27 -4.29 20.12
N LYS A 285 -23.09 -5.45 19.49
CA LYS A 285 -22.28 -6.54 20.05
C LYS A 285 -20.81 -6.17 20.15
N PHE A 286 -20.26 -5.53 19.12
CA PHE A 286 -18.87 -5.09 19.12
C PHE A 286 -18.58 -4.10 20.25
N ARG A 287 -19.45 -3.10 20.45
CA ARG A 287 -19.33 -2.10 21.51
C ARG A 287 -19.43 -2.73 22.91
N MET A 288 -20.38 -3.65 23.10
CA MET A 288 -20.52 -4.40 24.35
C MET A 288 -19.24 -5.19 24.69
N LEU A 289 -18.68 -5.92 23.72
CA LEU A 289 -17.44 -6.66 23.92
C LEU A 289 -16.27 -5.73 24.24
N HIS A 290 -16.14 -4.62 23.50
CA HIS A 290 -15.12 -3.61 23.78
C HIS A 290 -15.21 -3.13 25.24
N ASP A 291 -16.39 -2.76 25.72
CA ASP A 291 -16.57 -2.21 27.07
C ASP A 291 -16.19 -3.23 28.16
N VAL A 292 -16.52 -4.50 27.96
CA VAL A 292 -16.10 -5.59 28.86
C VAL A 292 -14.58 -5.74 28.87
N PHE A 293 -13.94 -5.80 27.70
CA PHE A 293 -12.49 -6.00 27.62
C PHE A 293 -11.68 -4.77 28.05
N ALA A 294 -12.17 -3.56 27.80
CA ALA A 294 -11.57 -2.34 28.32
C ALA A 294 -11.53 -2.33 29.85
N ALA A 295 -12.57 -2.86 30.51
CA ALA A 295 -12.64 -2.95 31.96
C ALA A 295 -11.83 -4.14 32.54
N GLU A 296 -11.89 -5.31 31.91
CA GLU A 296 -11.38 -6.55 32.52
C GLU A 296 -10.05 -7.05 31.94
N ALA A 297 -9.81 -6.85 30.64
CA ALA A 297 -8.69 -7.42 29.90
C ALA A 297 -7.97 -6.34 29.05
N PRO A 298 -7.28 -5.37 29.69
CA PRO A 298 -6.65 -4.26 28.99
C PRO A 298 -5.51 -4.69 28.03
N ASN A 299 -5.06 -5.94 28.10
CA ASN A 299 -4.11 -6.54 27.16
C ASN A 299 -4.75 -6.98 25.82
N ILE A 300 -6.04 -6.76 25.62
CA ILE A 300 -6.73 -6.96 24.34
C ILE A 300 -6.77 -5.64 23.57
N ALA A 301 -6.36 -5.67 22.30
CA ALA A 301 -6.67 -4.67 21.29
C ALA A 301 -7.87 -5.15 20.45
N MET A 302 -8.91 -4.33 20.34
CA MET A 302 -10.11 -4.64 19.55
C MET A 302 -9.85 -4.38 18.06
N VAL A 303 -9.99 -5.43 17.25
CA VAL A 303 -9.78 -5.38 15.79
C VAL A 303 -11.13 -5.47 15.08
N TRP A 304 -11.53 -4.39 14.42
CA TRP A 304 -12.65 -4.42 13.47
C TRP A 304 -12.11 -4.79 12.09
N SER A 305 -12.54 -5.92 11.54
CA SER A 305 -11.92 -6.52 10.35
C SER A 305 -12.94 -6.95 9.30
N PRO A 306 -13.36 -6.06 8.38
CA PRO A 306 -14.11 -6.45 7.18
C PRO A 306 -13.28 -7.35 6.25
N GLY A 307 -13.94 -8.01 5.30
CA GLY A 307 -13.31 -8.45 4.06
C GLY A 307 -13.14 -7.26 3.13
N ASP A 308 -12.14 -7.27 2.26
CA ASP A 308 -11.91 -6.15 1.34
C ASP A 308 -13.03 -5.99 0.28
N VAL A 309 -13.82 -7.05 0.08
CA VAL A 309 -15.04 -7.09 -0.72
C VAL A 309 -16.19 -7.73 0.09
N PRO A 310 -17.47 -7.40 -0.19
CA PRO A 310 -17.93 -6.28 -1.02
C PRO A 310 -17.64 -4.94 -0.33
N ALA A 311 -17.07 -3.99 -1.07
CA ALA A 311 -16.50 -2.78 -0.49
C ALA A 311 -17.57 -1.79 0.02
N ASN A 312 -18.75 -1.76 -0.60
CA ASN A 312 -19.83 -0.83 -0.21
C ASN A 312 -20.52 -1.22 1.10
N ASP A 313 -20.43 -2.48 1.50
CA ASP A 313 -20.99 -2.97 2.75
C ASP A 313 -19.99 -2.90 3.92
N ILE A 314 -18.80 -2.30 3.73
CA ILE A 314 -17.80 -2.15 4.80
C ILE A 314 -18.25 -1.09 5.82
N ASP A 315 -18.44 0.15 5.37
CA ASP A 315 -18.64 1.30 6.25
C ASP A 315 -19.89 1.21 7.16
N PRO A 316 -21.02 0.60 6.73
CA PRO A 316 -22.18 0.40 7.61
C PRO A 316 -21.91 -0.39 8.89
N TYR A 317 -20.89 -1.25 8.93
CA TYR A 317 -20.55 -2.07 10.11
C TYR A 317 -19.56 -1.39 11.07
N TYR A 318 -19.07 -0.19 10.76
CA TYR A 318 -18.02 0.44 11.55
C TYR A 318 -18.50 0.82 12.96
N PRO A 319 -17.93 0.25 14.05
CA PRO A 319 -18.41 0.49 15.41
C PRO A 319 -18.13 1.90 15.96
N GLY A 320 -17.24 2.66 15.31
CA GLY A 320 -16.80 3.99 15.72
C GLY A 320 -15.43 4.01 16.39
N ASP A 321 -14.73 5.14 16.30
CA ASP A 321 -13.34 5.28 16.76
C ASP A 321 -13.11 4.97 18.24
N ALA A 322 -14.11 5.18 19.09
CA ALA A 322 -14.00 4.94 20.53
C ALA A 322 -13.91 3.45 20.88
N TYR A 323 -14.28 2.56 19.96
CA TYR A 323 -14.41 1.12 20.21
C TYR A 323 -13.40 0.27 19.44
N VAL A 324 -12.74 0.85 18.43
CA VAL A 324 -11.81 0.15 17.54
C VAL A 324 -10.38 0.57 17.86
N ASP A 325 -9.51 -0.36 18.23
CA ASP A 325 -8.07 -0.09 18.35
C ASP A 325 -7.39 -0.20 16.98
N TRP A 326 -7.75 -1.21 16.19
CA TRP A 326 -7.16 -1.52 14.88
C TRP A 326 -8.21 -1.78 13.82
N VAL A 327 -7.95 -1.30 12.59
CA VAL A 327 -8.72 -1.70 11.41
C VAL A 327 -8.01 -2.88 10.75
N GLY A 328 -8.59 -4.07 10.88
CA GLY A 328 -8.17 -5.26 10.16
C GLY A 328 -8.78 -5.30 8.76
N VAL A 329 -8.24 -6.17 7.91
CA VAL A 329 -8.90 -6.60 6.68
C VAL A 329 -8.49 -8.01 6.31
N SER A 330 -9.45 -8.82 5.86
CA SER A 330 -9.16 -10.03 5.11
C SER A 330 -9.03 -9.65 3.63
N LEU A 331 -7.84 -9.85 3.05
CA LEU A 331 -7.52 -9.43 1.69
C LEU A 331 -6.72 -10.54 1.02
N TYR A 332 -7.35 -11.27 0.11
CA TYR A 332 -6.73 -12.34 -0.67
C TYR A 332 -6.59 -11.93 -2.12
N ILE A 333 -5.46 -12.27 -2.75
CA ILE A 333 -5.34 -12.21 -4.20
C ILE A 333 -5.28 -13.63 -4.75
N GLU A 334 -5.96 -13.84 -5.87
CA GLU A 334 -6.06 -15.15 -6.50
C GLU A 334 -5.79 -15.00 -8.01
N PRO A 335 -5.25 -16.03 -8.67
CA PRO A 335 -5.09 -16.02 -10.13
C PRO A 335 -6.45 -16.06 -10.85
N TYR A 336 -7.44 -16.70 -10.24
CA TYR A 336 -8.80 -16.84 -10.73
C TYR A 336 -9.80 -16.41 -9.67
N GLU A 337 -10.89 -15.80 -10.10
CA GLU A 337 -11.98 -15.41 -9.19
C GLU A 337 -12.58 -16.66 -8.52
N ASN A 338 -12.62 -16.67 -7.18
CA ASN A 338 -13.08 -17.79 -6.36
C ASN A 338 -12.38 -19.13 -6.69
N GLY A 339 -11.14 -19.06 -7.21
CA GLY A 339 -10.40 -20.22 -7.69
C GLY A 339 -11.02 -20.96 -8.89
N ASP A 340 -11.98 -20.37 -9.61
CA ASP A 340 -12.62 -20.99 -10.76
C ASP A 340 -11.97 -20.52 -12.08
N PRO A 341 -11.22 -21.37 -12.80
CA PRO A 341 -10.57 -20.99 -14.05
C PRO A 341 -11.54 -20.70 -15.21
N SER A 342 -12.85 -20.97 -15.04
CA SER A 342 -13.88 -20.58 -16.00
C SER A 342 -14.35 -19.13 -15.83
N LEU A 343 -14.06 -18.51 -14.69
CA LEU A 343 -14.32 -17.10 -14.44
C LEU A 343 -13.16 -16.21 -14.94
N PRO A 344 -13.39 -14.90 -15.11
CA PRO A 344 -12.34 -13.98 -15.54
C PRO A 344 -11.09 -14.06 -14.64
N PRO A 345 -9.88 -14.05 -15.22
CA PRO A 345 -8.66 -14.14 -14.43
C PRO A 345 -8.45 -12.88 -13.59
N MET A 346 -8.01 -13.07 -12.36
CA MET A 346 -7.66 -12.01 -11.40
C MET A 346 -6.16 -11.80 -11.29
N ILE A 347 -5.35 -12.51 -12.09
CA ILE A 347 -3.88 -12.49 -12.04
C ILE A 347 -3.24 -11.09 -12.25
N ALA A 348 -3.94 -10.15 -12.88
CA ALA A 348 -3.49 -8.77 -13.04
C ALA A 348 -3.82 -7.86 -11.84
N THR A 349 -4.62 -8.34 -10.87
CA THR A 349 -4.92 -7.60 -9.64
C THR A 349 -3.71 -7.57 -8.71
N SER A 350 -3.55 -6.47 -7.99
CA SER A 350 -2.48 -6.29 -6.99
C SER A 350 -3.09 -6.10 -5.61
N ASN A 351 -2.49 -6.74 -4.62
CA ASN A 351 -2.79 -6.50 -3.20
C ASN A 351 -2.56 -5.04 -2.80
N VAL A 352 -1.65 -4.34 -3.50
CA VAL A 352 -1.33 -2.92 -3.22
C VAL A 352 -2.54 -2.02 -3.45
N GLU A 353 -3.23 -2.14 -4.59
CA GLU A 353 -4.35 -1.23 -4.90
C GLU A 353 -5.61 -1.57 -4.12
N ARG A 354 -5.85 -2.86 -3.84
CA ARG A 354 -7.02 -3.32 -3.09
C ARG A 354 -7.11 -2.76 -1.67
N LEU A 355 -5.96 -2.43 -1.06
CA LEU A 355 -5.94 -1.78 0.26
C LEU A 355 -6.28 -0.28 0.21
N THR A 356 -6.16 0.38 -0.95
CA THR A 356 -6.18 1.85 -1.08
C THR A 356 -7.43 2.50 -0.48
N ARG A 357 -8.62 1.97 -0.80
CA ARG A 357 -9.90 2.52 -0.28
C ARG A 357 -9.92 2.49 1.24
N LEU A 358 -9.64 1.33 1.83
CA LEU A 358 -9.67 1.15 3.27
C LEU A 358 -8.59 1.99 3.96
N TYR A 359 -7.39 2.04 3.38
CA TYR A 359 -6.29 2.88 3.86
C TYR A 359 -6.71 4.35 3.91
N ASN A 360 -7.17 4.92 2.80
CA ASN A 360 -7.56 6.32 2.72
C ASN A 360 -8.72 6.68 3.67
N THR A 361 -9.58 5.71 4.01
CA THR A 361 -10.74 5.94 4.88
C THR A 361 -10.38 5.96 6.38
N TYR A 362 -9.39 5.15 6.79
CA TYR A 362 -9.14 4.88 8.20
C TYR A 362 -7.72 5.22 8.69
N ALA A 363 -6.72 5.28 7.80
CA ALA A 363 -5.30 5.36 8.18
C ALA A 363 -4.94 6.61 9.02
N ASP A 364 -5.63 7.73 8.80
CA ASP A 364 -5.44 8.97 9.57
C ASP A 364 -5.77 8.82 11.06
N ARG A 365 -6.61 7.85 11.40
CA ARG A 365 -7.18 7.68 12.76
C ARG A 365 -6.82 6.35 13.41
N LYS A 366 -6.60 5.30 12.62
CA LYS A 366 -6.39 3.93 13.12
C LYS A 366 -5.23 3.26 12.38
N PRO A 367 -4.41 2.44 13.05
CA PRO A 367 -3.50 1.54 12.36
C PRO A 367 -4.30 0.49 11.59
N LEU A 368 -3.77 0.12 10.43
CA LEU A 368 -4.30 -0.97 9.62
C LEU A 368 -3.50 -2.24 9.84
N MET A 369 -4.18 -3.39 9.73
CA MET A 369 -3.54 -4.69 9.61
C MET A 369 -4.20 -5.51 8.51
N LEU A 370 -3.40 -6.23 7.72
CA LEU A 370 -3.93 -7.37 6.97
C LEU A 370 -4.13 -8.48 7.99
N ALA A 371 -5.35 -8.61 8.49
CA ALA A 371 -5.70 -9.58 9.52
C ALA A 371 -5.67 -11.00 8.96
N GLU A 372 -5.87 -11.12 7.66
CA GLU A 372 -5.73 -12.37 6.93
C GLU A 372 -5.39 -12.04 5.47
N THR A 373 -4.37 -12.69 4.92
CA THR A 373 -3.99 -12.52 3.52
C THR A 373 -3.20 -13.73 3.03
N GLY A 374 -3.24 -14.00 1.75
CA GLY A 374 -2.49 -15.08 1.13
C GLY A 374 -2.21 -14.80 -0.33
N VAL A 375 -1.13 -15.39 -0.83
CA VAL A 375 -0.80 -15.41 -2.26
C VAL A 375 -0.59 -16.87 -2.67
N PRO A 376 -1.47 -17.45 -3.50
CA PRO A 376 -1.30 -18.84 -3.88
C PRO A 376 -0.17 -18.99 -4.89
N HIS A 377 0.57 -20.08 -4.76
CA HIS A 377 1.62 -20.47 -5.71
C HIS A 377 1.20 -21.64 -6.60
N TYR A 378 0.07 -22.28 -6.29
CA TYR A 378 -0.53 -23.33 -7.08
C TYR A 378 -2.05 -23.28 -6.99
N SER A 379 -2.75 -23.61 -8.08
CA SER A 379 -4.19 -23.78 -8.10
C SER A 379 -4.52 -25.23 -8.41
N HIS A 380 -5.13 -25.95 -7.46
CA HIS A 380 -5.53 -27.35 -7.66
C HIS A 380 -6.75 -27.48 -8.58
N SER A 381 -7.62 -26.45 -8.64
CA SER A 381 -8.77 -26.42 -9.55
C SER A 381 -8.33 -26.31 -11.01
N ALA A 382 -7.33 -25.48 -11.30
CA ALA A 382 -6.77 -25.32 -12.65
C ALA A 382 -5.65 -26.32 -12.97
N GLY A 383 -4.98 -26.86 -11.95
CA GLY A 383 -3.79 -27.70 -12.11
C GLY A 383 -2.55 -26.90 -12.52
N GLU A 384 -2.50 -25.60 -12.21
CA GLU A 384 -1.50 -24.65 -12.71
C GLU A 384 -0.55 -24.12 -11.61
N ASP A 385 0.72 -23.92 -11.98
CA ASP A 385 1.75 -23.30 -11.14
C ASP A 385 1.79 -21.78 -11.34
N PHE A 386 1.78 -21.07 -10.23
CA PHE A 386 1.85 -19.61 -10.15
C PHE A 386 3.07 -19.14 -9.35
N THR A 387 4.15 -19.93 -9.27
CA THR A 387 5.31 -19.63 -8.41
C THR A 387 5.96 -18.28 -8.75
N GLU A 388 6.12 -17.93 -10.04
CA GLU A 388 6.68 -16.62 -10.44
C GLU A 388 5.75 -15.46 -10.01
N TRP A 389 4.44 -15.61 -10.21
CA TRP A 389 3.43 -14.63 -9.81
C TRP A 389 3.33 -14.50 -8.28
N ALA A 390 3.46 -15.61 -7.56
CA ALA A 390 3.47 -15.62 -6.11
C ALA A 390 4.66 -14.85 -5.56
N LYS A 391 5.87 -15.05 -6.12
CA LYS A 391 7.06 -14.27 -5.75
C LYS A 391 6.86 -12.77 -6.01
N LEU A 392 6.28 -12.40 -7.15
CA LEU A 392 6.00 -10.99 -7.46
C LEU A 392 5.09 -10.36 -6.39
N ASN A 393 4.01 -11.04 -6.02
CA ASN A 393 3.05 -10.49 -5.06
C ASN A 393 3.50 -10.61 -3.60
N LEU A 394 4.34 -11.58 -3.25
CA LEU A 394 5.01 -11.62 -1.95
C LEU A 394 5.96 -10.42 -1.79
N GLN A 395 6.68 -10.01 -2.84
CA GLN A 395 7.48 -8.79 -2.79
C GLN A 395 6.59 -7.57 -2.56
N ARG A 396 5.45 -7.48 -3.27
CA ARG A 396 4.48 -6.41 -3.07
C ARG A 396 3.97 -6.38 -1.63
N LEU A 397 3.67 -7.55 -1.06
CA LEU A 397 3.15 -7.68 0.30
C LEU A 397 4.16 -7.24 1.37
N TYR A 398 5.42 -7.68 1.26
CA TYR A 398 6.41 -7.53 2.34
C TYR A 398 7.42 -6.39 2.17
N GLU A 399 7.55 -5.83 0.96
CA GLU A 399 8.34 -4.62 0.72
C GLU A 399 7.42 -3.45 0.36
N ILE A 400 6.66 -3.55 -0.73
CA ILE A 400 5.97 -2.38 -1.29
C ILE A 400 4.84 -1.84 -0.40
N MET A 401 3.94 -2.71 0.06
CA MET A 401 2.80 -2.28 0.88
C MET A 401 3.24 -1.59 2.18
N PRO A 402 4.20 -2.12 2.97
CA PRO A 402 4.75 -1.42 4.14
C PRO A 402 5.34 -0.04 3.85
N TYR A 403 5.89 0.19 2.65
CA TYR A 403 6.53 1.48 2.29
C TYR A 403 5.51 2.50 1.77
N LYS A 404 4.55 2.02 0.97
CA LYS A 404 3.45 2.83 0.41
C LYS A 404 2.44 3.23 1.48
N TYR A 405 2.15 2.30 2.39
CA TYR A 405 1.14 2.42 3.44
C TYR A 405 1.81 2.40 4.81
N PRO A 406 2.46 3.49 5.27
CA PRO A 406 3.17 3.53 6.55
C PRO A 406 2.26 3.32 7.78
N ARG A 407 0.93 3.43 7.62
CA ARG A 407 -0.09 3.06 8.64
C ARG A 407 -0.52 1.59 8.56
N LEU A 408 -0.02 0.79 7.61
CA LEU A 408 -0.12 -0.67 7.62
C LEU A 408 0.90 -1.24 8.61
N LYS A 409 0.43 -1.62 9.79
CA LYS A 409 1.26 -1.95 10.95
C LYS A 409 1.34 -3.45 11.26
N ALA A 410 0.56 -4.30 10.59
CA ALA A 410 0.73 -5.75 10.67
C ALA A 410 0.27 -6.46 9.40
N ILE A 411 0.91 -7.59 9.09
CA ILE A 411 0.54 -8.49 7.99
C ILE A 411 0.48 -9.90 8.55
N THR A 412 -0.70 -10.51 8.58
CA THR A 412 -0.92 -11.89 9.03
C THR A 412 -1.18 -12.80 7.83
N TYR A 413 -0.18 -13.61 7.48
CA TYR A 413 -0.25 -14.50 6.32
C TYR A 413 -0.97 -15.82 6.63
N PHE A 414 -1.91 -16.21 5.78
CA PHE A 414 -2.68 -17.44 5.90
C PHE A 414 -1.98 -18.60 5.20
N ASN A 415 -1.16 -19.35 5.94
CA ASN A 415 -0.23 -20.35 5.41
C ASN A 415 -0.88 -21.73 5.31
N VAL A 416 -1.69 -21.94 4.27
CA VAL A 416 -2.54 -23.15 4.12
C VAL A 416 -2.56 -23.66 2.69
N ASP A 417 -2.55 -24.97 2.54
CA ASP A 417 -2.88 -25.66 1.28
C ASP A 417 -4.38 -26.07 1.30
N GLN A 418 -5.24 -25.31 0.60
CA GLN A 418 -6.70 -25.48 0.65
C GLN A 418 -7.24 -26.54 -0.32
N LYS A 419 -6.79 -27.80 -0.21
CA LYS A 419 -7.20 -28.88 -1.16
C LYS A 419 -8.71 -29.17 -1.24
N MET A 420 -9.43 -28.93 -0.15
CA MET A 420 -10.82 -29.33 0.02
C MET A 420 -11.80 -28.16 -0.01
N ASP A 421 -11.30 -26.93 -0.11
CA ASP A 421 -12.12 -25.73 -0.20
C ASP A 421 -12.73 -25.58 -1.60
N ASN A 422 -13.69 -24.67 -1.77
CA ASN A 422 -14.27 -24.34 -3.07
C ASN A 422 -13.24 -23.68 -4.01
N ALA A 423 -12.33 -22.85 -3.48
CA ALA A 423 -11.31 -22.16 -4.27
C ALA A 423 -10.12 -23.06 -4.66
N LYS A 424 -9.81 -24.08 -3.85
CA LYS A 424 -8.76 -25.08 -4.12
C LYS A 424 -7.37 -24.49 -4.40
N ASN A 425 -6.96 -23.47 -3.65
CA ASN A 425 -5.69 -22.77 -3.83
C ASN A 425 -4.63 -23.20 -2.79
N ASP A 426 -3.36 -23.24 -3.19
CA ASP A 426 -2.24 -23.54 -2.29
C ASP A 426 -1.48 -22.25 -1.91
N TYR A 427 -1.75 -21.78 -0.70
CA TYR A 427 -1.11 -20.61 -0.09
C TYR A 427 0.13 -20.97 0.73
N SER A 428 0.46 -22.26 0.87
CA SER A 428 1.55 -22.74 1.71
C SER A 428 2.90 -22.19 1.25
N LEU A 429 3.57 -21.48 2.15
CA LEU A 429 4.92 -20.98 1.98
C LEU A 429 5.95 -22.11 2.04
N SER A 430 5.62 -23.26 2.62
CA SER A 430 6.59 -24.33 2.92
C SER A 430 6.58 -25.49 1.92
N ASP A 431 5.49 -25.64 1.16
CA ASP A 431 5.32 -26.70 0.15
C ASP A 431 6.12 -26.43 -1.13
N SER A 432 6.34 -25.15 -1.49
CA SER A 432 7.27 -24.76 -2.55
C SER A 432 8.59 -24.23 -1.98
N ALA A 433 9.70 -24.93 -2.26
CA ALA A 433 11.03 -24.50 -1.83
C ALA A 433 11.44 -23.12 -2.40
N ALA A 434 10.98 -22.81 -3.61
CA ALA A 434 11.22 -21.51 -4.26
C ALA A 434 10.47 -20.39 -3.54
N VAL A 435 9.20 -20.63 -3.16
CA VAL A 435 8.39 -19.68 -2.38
C VAL A 435 8.95 -19.52 -0.98
N GLN A 436 9.27 -20.62 -0.29
CA GLN A 436 9.86 -20.60 1.05
C GLN A 436 11.12 -19.74 1.11
N SER A 437 12.10 -20.05 0.24
CA SER A 437 13.38 -19.34 0.20
C SER A 437 13.19 -17.85 -0.10
N TYR A 438 12.27 -17.53 -1.01
CA TYR A 438 11.97 -16.15 -1.36
C TYR A 438 11.29 -15.39 -0.23
N TYR A 439 10.30 -16.00 0.44
CA TYR A 439 9.66 -15.46 1.63
C TYR A 439 10.68 -15.19 2.75
N SER A 440 11.55 -16.16 3.07
CA SER A 440 12.63 -15.99 4.06
C SER A 440 13.53 -14.81 3.74
N LYS A 441 13.88 -14.60 2.46
CA LYS A 441 14.67 -13.46 2.01
C LYS A 441 13.96 -12.13 2.25
N LEU A 442 12.65 -12.05 1.98
CA LEU A 442 11.88 -10.82 2.18
C LEU A 442 11.74 -10.46 3.67
N ILE A 443 11.40 -11.43 4.52
CA ILE A 443 11.13 -11.17 5.94
C ILE A 443 12.38 -10.84 6.77
N ALA A 444 13.57 -11.13 6.24
CA ALA A 444 14.85 -10.77 6.86
C ALA A 444 14.99 -9.25 7.07
N ASN A 445 14.24 -8.43 6.34
CA ASN A 445 14.21 -6.97 6.51
C ASN A 445 13.82 -6.57 7.96
N PRO A 446 14.64 -5.82 8.70
CA PRO A 446 14.32 -5.34 10.05
C PRO A 446 13.09 -4.43 10.14
N TYR A 447 12.63 -3.87 9.01
CA TYR A 447 11.36 -3.12 8.95
C TYR A 447 10.14 -3.99 9.29
N LEU A 448 10.25 -5.30 9.06
CA LEU A 448 9.26 -6.29 9.47
C LEU A 448 9.57 -6.75 10.90
N LEU A 449 8.75 -6.32 11.84
CA LEU A 449 8.96 -6.49 13.27
C LEU A 449 8.56 -7.90 13.71
N ASP A 450 9.36 -8.52 14.57
CA ASP A 450 9.21 -9.90 15.03
C ASP A 450 8.71 -10.02 16.48
N ASN A 451 8.40 -8.88 17.13
CA ASN A 451 7.83 -8.82 18.47
C ASN A 451 6.84 -7.65 18.56
N VAL A 452 5.80 -7.82 19.38
CA VAL A 452 4.80 -6.78 19.63
C VAL A 452 5.16 -5.99 20.89
N SER A 453 5.29 -4.68 20.74
CA SER A 453 5.47 -3.74 21.85
C SER A 453 4.99 -2.34 21.46
N GLN A 454 4.51 -1.57 22.45
CA GLN A 454 4.03 -0.20 22.20
C GLN A 454 5.17 0.67 21.65
N ALA A 455 4.90 1.40 20.58
CA ALA A 455 5.87 2.28 19.91
C ALA A 455 7.14 1.54 19.43
N ALA A 456 7.04 0.24 19.13
CA ALA A 456 8.12 -0.53 18.50
C ALA A 456 8.63 0.14 17.23
N LYS A 457 9.89 -0.13 16.90
CA LYS A 457 10.56 0.34 15.68
C LYS A 457 11.64 -0.65 15.22
N PRO A 458 12.04 -0.61 13.95
CA PRO A 458 13.16 -1.41 13.42
C PRO A 458 14.44 -1.15 14.22
N ALA A 459 15.17 -2.22 14.53
CA ALA A 459 16.37 -2.16 15.39
C ALA A 459 17.53 -1.36 14.78
N ASP A 460 17.61 -1.33 13.44
CA ASP A 460 18.59 -0.56 12.69
C ASP A 460 18.17 0.91 12.47
N GLY A 461 16.95 1.27 12.87
CA GLY A 461 16.38 2.60 12.69
C GLY A 461 16.01 2.94 11.25
N ILE A 462 16.07 1.98 10.33
CA ILE A 462 15.88 2.20 8.89
C ILE A 462 14.39 2.07 8.53
N GLY A 463 13.95 2.91 7.59
CA GLY A 463 12.66 2.80 6.92
C GLY A 463 12.75 3.21 5.47
N TYR A 464 11.61 3.45 4.83
CA TYR A 464 11.54 3.77 3.40
C TYR A 464 10.52 4.87 3.13
N VAL A 465 10.92 5.86 2.32
CA VAL A 465 10.11 7.00 1.89
C VAL A 465 9.90 6.97 0.38
N PRO A 466 8.79 7.49 -0.17
CA PRO A 466 8.64 7.61 -1.62
C PRO A 466 9.71 8.57 -2.17
N LEU A 467 10.40 8.20 -3.24
CA LEU A 467 11.27 9.11 -3.96
C LEU A 467 10.41 10.06 -4.81
N ASP A 468 10.16 11.25 -4.27
CA ASP A 468 9.29 12.29 -4.85
C ASP A 468 9.93 13.68 -4.73
N ALA A 469 9.19 14.78 -4.94
CA ALA A 469 9.75 16.13 -4.85
C ALA A 469 10.29 16.50 -3.45
N ASN A 470 9.79 15.86 -2.39
CA ASN A 470 10.12 16.17 -1.01
C ASN A 470 11.26 15.30 -0.47
N HIS A 471 11.46 14.10 -1.03
CA HIS A 471 12.44 13.12 -0.54
C HIS A 471 13.43 12.70 -1.63
N GLN A 472 14.33 13.59 -2.02
CA GLN A 472 15.30 13.33 -3.12
C GLN A 472 16.73 13.16 -2.66
N THR A 473 17.01 13.32 -1.37
CA THR A 473 18.37 13.38 -0.85
C THR A 473 18.69 12.20 0.04
N PHE A 474 19.89 11.65 -0.11
CA PHE A 474 20.43 10.66 0.82
C PHE A 474 21.90 10.96 1.17
N ALA A 475 22.40 10.38 2.24
CA ALA A 475 23.78 10.50 2.67
C ALA A 475 24.48 9.14 2.67
N LYS A 476 25.77 9.10 2.30
CA LYS A 476 26.63 7.92 2.25
C LYS A 476 26.20 6.82 1.27
N LYS A 477 25.07 6.18 1.53
CA LYS A 477 24.48 5.14 0.68
C LYS A 477 22.97 5.07 0.87
N THR A 478 22.26 4.58 -0.13
CA THR A 478 20.83 4.27 -0.02
C THR A 478 20.48 3.04 -0.83
N LYS A 479 19.34 2.43 -0.52
CA LYS A 479 18.71 1.38 -1.30
C LYS A 479 17.41 1.91 -1.89
N LEU A 480 17.23 1.74 -3.19
CA LEU A 480 16.01 2.08 -3.91
C LEU A 480 15.23 0.80 -4.20
N VAL A 481 13.93 0.79 -3.93
CA VAL A 481 13.05 -0.36 -4.16
C VAL A 481 11.89 0.08 -5.07
N PRO A 482 11.83 -0.40 -6.32
CA PRO A 482 10.77 0.00 -7.24
C PRO A 482 9.48 -0.80 -7.00
N PHE A 483 8.34 -0.11 -7.10
CA PHE A 483 7.06 -0.78 -7.34
C PHE A 483 6.71 -0.63 -8.82
N VAL A 484 6.73 -1.75 -9.53
CA VAL A 484 6.37 -1.82 -10.94
C VAL A 484 5.15 -2.71 -11.12
N LYS A 485 4.14 -2.17 -11.80
CA LYS A 485 3.01 -2.90 -12.33
C LYS A 485 2.79 -2.47 -13.77
N ILE A 486 2.59 -3.44 -14.64
CA ILE A 486 2.34 -3.26 -16.07
C ILE A 486 1.19 -4.19 -16.50
N PRO A 487 0.46 -3.86 -17.58
CA PRO A 487 -0.61 -4.70 -18.12
C PRO A 487 -0.18 -6.14 -18.41
N ASP A 488 1.06 -6.35 -18.88
CA ASP A 488 1.61 -7.68 -19.20
C ASP A 488 1.84 -8.57 -17.97
N ILE A 489 1.63 -8.06 -16.75
CA ILE A 489 1.83 -8.70 -15.43
C ILE A 489 3.31 -9.00 -15.13
N TYR A 490 3.95 -9.78 -15.99
CA TYR A 490 5.32 -10.22 -15.84
C TYR A 490 6.31 -9.23 -16.45
N ILE A 491 7.22 -8.77 -15.60
CA ILE A 491 8.28 -7.85 -15.98
C ILE A 491 9.41 -8.66 -16.62
N GLY A 492 9.85 -8.23 -17.80
CA GLY A 492 11.01 -8.81 -18.48
C GLY A 492 12.32 -8.31 -17.91
N LYS A 493 12.46 -6.97 -17.79
CA LYS A 493 13.58 -6.34 -17.09
C LYS A 493 13.24 -4.93 -16.61
N VAL A 494 14.00 -4.48 -15.62
CA VAL A 494 14.06 -3.10 -15.15
C VAL A 494 15.47 -2.57 -15.37
N GLU A 495 15.60 -1.41 -16.02
CA GLU A 495 16.87 -0.71 -16.18
C GLU A 495 16.88 0.60 -15.39
N TYR A 496 17.99 0.85 -14.71
CA TYR A 496 18.25 2.06 -13.94
C TYR A 496 19.29 2.88 -14.71
N ALA A 497 18.89 4.07 -15.17
CA ALA A 497 19.77 5.00 -15.87
C ALA A 497 19.96 6.27 -15.06
N LEU A 498 21.19 6.53 -14.61
CA LEU A 498 21.56 7.73 -13.87
C LEU A 498 22.19 8.74 -14.84
N ASN A 499 21.61 9.94 -14.91
CA ASN A 499 22.05 11.01 -15.81
C ASN A 499 22.19 10.53 -17.26
N GLY A 500 21.25 9.70 -17.71
CA GLY A 500 21.21 9.13 -19.06
C GLY A 500 22.05 7.86 -19.28
N ARG A 501 22.94 7.49 -18.34
CA ARG A 501 23.76 6.28 -18.43
C ARG A 501 23.12 5.13 -17.65
N VAL A 502 22.92 3.97 -18.30
CA VAL A 502 22.48 2.75 -17.62
C VAL A 502 23.57 2.29 -16.63
N ILE A 503 23.19 2.21 -15.35
CA ILE A 503 24.07 1.77 -14.26
C ILE A 503 23.71 0.39 -13.73
N ALA A 504 22.47 -0.07 -13.94
CA ALA A 504 22.04 -1.42 -13.58
C ALA A 504 20.90 -1.92 -14.48
N THR A 505 20.87 -3.22 -14.72
CA THR A 505 19.79 -3.95 -15.40
C THR A 505 19.46 -5.18 -14.57
N GLN A 506 18.17 -5.40 -14.28
CA GLN A 506 17.69 -6.52 -13.48
C GLN A 506 16.58 -7.27 -14.20
N THR A 507 16.67 -8.59 -14.24
CA THR A 507 15.70 -9.49 -14.89
C THR A 507 14.96 -10.38 -13.88
N GLU A 508 15.37 -10.37 -12.62
CA GLU A 508 14.84 -11.24 -11.57
C GLU A 508 14.50 -10.48 -10.30
N LEU A 509 13.52 -11.00 -9.56
CA LEU A 509 13.05 -10.47 -8.29
C LEU A 509 13.99 -10.86 -7.12
N PRO A 510 14.06 -10.06 -6.04
CA PRO A 510 13.42 -8.75 -5.88
C PRO A 510 14.21 -7.67 -6.63
N TYR A 511 13.50 -6.73 -7.25
CA TYR A 511 14.13 -5.54 -7.83
C TYR A 511 14.58 -4.57 -6.74
N GLY A 512 15.73 -3.95 -6.93
CA GLY A 512 16.22 -2.89 -6.06
C GLY A 512 17.66 -2.49 -6.36
N LEU A 513 18.01 -1.24 -6.13
CA LEU A 513 19.32 -0.67 -6.47
C LEU A 513 19.97 -0.07 -5.24
N GLU A 514 21.16 -0.54 -4.89
CA GLU A 514 22.00 0.15 -3.92
C GLU A 514 22.86 1.20 -4.63
N LEU A 515 22.96 2.38 -4.04
CA LEU A 515 23.75 3.50 -4.55
C LEU A 515 24.66 4.04 -3.45
N GLN A 516 25.89 4.35 -3.82
CA GLN A 516 26.82 5.13 -3.00
C GLN A 516 26.68 6.62 -3.32
N ALA A 517 26.87 7.48 -2.32
CA ALA A 517 26.75 8.93 -2.51
C ALA A 517 27.72 9.45 -3.58
N GLY A 518 28.93 8.90 -3.65
CA GLY A 518 29.93 9.25 -4.67
C GLY A 518 29.51 8.98 -6.11
N GLU A 519 28.57 8.06 -6.32
CA GLU A 519 28.04 7.71 -7.64
C GLU A 519 26.94 8.67 -8.10
N VAL A 520 26.36 9.45 -7.17
CA VAL A 520 25.19 10.29 -7.40
C VAL A 520 25.52 11.75 -7.11
N PRO A 521 26.00 12.52 -8.10
CA PRO A 521 26.16 13.96 -7.98
C PRO A 521 24.88 14.67 -7.52
N GLU A 522 25.03 15.86 -6.94
CA GLU A 522 23.89 16.72 -6.63
C GLU A 522 23.13 17.12 -7.91
N GLY A 523 21.80 17.14 -7.84
CA GLY A 523 20.93 17.42 -8.99
C GLY A 523 20.85 16.27 -10.00
N SER A 524 21.26 15.05 -9.65
CA SER A 524 21.17 13.91 -10.55
C SER A 524 19.73 13.50 -10.83
N VAL A 525 19.57 12.79 -11.92
CA VAL A 525 18.29 12.32 -12.43
C VAL A 525 18.39 10.81 -12.67
N LEU A 526 17.56 10.06 -11.95
CA LEU A 526 17.44 8.61 -12.10
C LEU A 526 16.22 8.29 -12.96
N GLN A 527 16.42 7.61 -14.08
CA GLN A 527 15.37 7.10 -14.94
C GLN A 527 15.22 5.58 -14.76
N LEU A 528 14.01 5.13 -14.46
CA LEU A 528 13.63 3.73 -14.39
C LEU A 528 12.91 3.35 -15.69
N ARG A 529 13.46 2.42 -16.46
CA ARG A 529 12.87 1.91 -17.71
C ARG A 529 12.39 0.49 -17.51
N VAL A 530 11.14 0.22 -17.86
CA VAL A 530 10.48 -1.07 -17.65
C VAL A 530 10.20 -1.72 -18.99
N PHE A 531 10.59 -2.99 -19.11
CA PHE A 531 10.38 -3.79 -20.30
C PHE A 531 9.55 -5.02 -19.95
N ASN A 532 8.61 -5.38 -20.81
CA ASN A 532 7.86 -6.64 -20.69
C ASN A 532 8.70 -7.84 -21.16
N LYS A 533 8.16 -9.07 -21.05
CA LYS A 533 8.86 -10.30 -21.44
C LYS A 533 9.19 -10.40 -22.94
N SER A 534 8.53 -9.64 -23.80
CA SER A 534 8.89 -9.57 -25.24
C SER A 534 10.05 -8.61 -25.53
N GLY A 535 10.54 -7.88 -24.51
CA GLY A 535 11.63 -6.92 -24.65
C GLY A 535 11.20 -5.54 -25.12
N LYS A 536 9.89 -5.27 -25.22
CA LYS A 536 9.36 -3.93 -25.51
C LYS A 536 9.43 -3.08 -24.25
N GLN A 537 9.95 -1.85 -24.36
CA GLN A 537 9.85 -0.87 -23.29
C GLN A 537 8.38 -0.43 -23.18
N VAL A 538 7.77 -0.69 -22.03
CA VAL A 538 6.34 -0.42 -21.77
C VAL A 538 6.13 0.76 -20.82
N ALA A 539 7.14 1.11 -20.02
CA ALA A 539 7.08 2.29 -19.15
C ALA A 539 8.47 2.92 -18.97
N SER A 540 8.49 4.21 -18.67
CA SER A 540 9.69 4.94 -18.25
C SER A 540 9.29 6.06 -17.30
N ARG A 541 9.91 6.14 -16.12
CA ARG A 541 9.69 7.24 -15.17
C ARG A 541 11.01 7.80 -14.68
N THR A 542 11.04 9.10 -14.46
CA THR A 542 12.22 9.84 -14.03
C THR A 542 12.01 10.39 -12.61
N PHE A 543 13.06 10.33 -11.80
CA PHE A 543 13.10 10.78 -10.42
C PHE A 543 14.31 11.69 -10.20
N GLY A 544 14.11 12.82 -9.51
CA GLY A 544 15.23 13.62 -9.01
C GLY A 544 15.92 12.87 -7.87
N LEU A 545 17.24 12.86 -7.85
CA LEU A 545 18.03 12.19 -6.82
C LEU A 545 19.34 12.94 -6.60
N SER A 546 19.65 13.23 -5.34
CA SER A 546 20.88 13.91 -4.95
C SER A 546 21.50 13.18 -3.78
N SER A 547 22.83 13.18 -3.70
CA SER A 547 23.50 12.79 -2.48
C SER A 547 24.08 14.00 -1.74
N GLN A 548 24.08 13.91 -0.43
CA GLN A 548 24.62 14.93 0.46
C GLN A 548 26.03 14.55 0.93
N VAL A 549 26.80 15.58 1.29
CA VAL A 549 28.08 15.40 1.97
C VAL A 549 27.84 15.15 3.46
N SER A 550 28.48 14.12 4.00
CA SER A 550 28.47 13.84 5.44
C SER A 550 29.72 14.39 6.14
N VAL A 551 29.60 14.74 7.42
CA VAL A 551 30.77 15.01 8.28
C VAL A 551 30.76 14.07 9.47
N GLN A 552 31.93 13.53 9.80
CA GLN A 552 32.18 12.72 10.97
C GLN A 552 33.27 13.38 11.82
N ILE A 553 33.01 13.59 13.12
CA ILE A 553 33.99 14.10 14.08
C ILE A 553 34.26 13.00 15.10
N ASP A 554 35.52 12.57 15.23
CA ASP A 554 35.95 11.53 16.19
C ASP A 554 35.10 10.26 16.15
N GLY A 555 34.78 9.81 14.94
CA GLY A 555 33.98 8.61 14.70
C GLY A 555 32.46 8.82 14.77
N LYS A 556 31.98 10.00 15.18
CA LYS A 556 30.55 10.32 15.27
C LYS A 556 30.05 11.13 14.08
N ASN A 557 28.95 10.71 13.45
CA ASN A 557 28.31 11.50 12.39
C ASN A 557 27.62 12.72 12.98
N GLU A 558 27.78 13.87 12.34
CA GLU A 558 27.18 15.12 12.76
C GLU A 558 26.11 15.56 11.74
N ALA A 559 24.96 15.98 12.26
CA ALA A 559 23.89 16.60 11.50
C ALA A 559 23.95 18.12 11.70
N PHE A 560 23.69 18.87 10.63
CA PHE A 560 23.75 20.32 10.63
C PHE A 560 22.46 20.89 10.05
N GLU A 561 22.02 22.03 10.57
CA GLU A 561 20.89 22.77 10.02
C GLU A 561 21.13 23.19 8.57
N GLN A 562 22.35 23.68 8.28
CA GLN A 562 22.85 23.81 6.92
C GLN A 562 23.79 22.63 6.61
N PRO A 563 23.44 21.71 5.71
CA PRO A 563 24.33 20.63 5.30
C PRO A 563 25.60 21.16 4.62
N PRO A 564 26.71 20.39 4.65
CA PRO A 564 27.88 20.70 3.83
C PRO A 564 27.54 20.61 2.33
N ALA A 565 28.22 21.40 1.53
CA ALA A 565 28.00 21.52 0.10
C ALA A 565 29.32 21.42 -0.68
N ILE A 566 29.25 21.01 -1.94
CA ILE A 566 30.40 21.13 -2.85
C ILE A 566 30.21 22.40 -3.67
N ILE A 567 31.10 23.37 -3.47
CA ILE A 567 31.06 24.66 -4.19
C ILE A 567 32.37 24.79 -4.96
N ASN A 568 32.28 24.99 -6.27
CA ASN A 568 33.44 25.08 -7.19
C ASN A 568 34.42 23.89 -7.05
N GLY A 569 33.92 22.70 -6.71
CA GLY A 569 34.73 21.50 -6.50
C GLY A 569 35.35 21.36 -5.11
N SER A 570 35.22 22.36 -4.23
CA SER A 570 35.65 22.28 -2.83
C SER A 570 34.50 21.86 -1.91
N THR A 571 34.79 20.94 -0.98
CA THR A 571 33.85 20.59 0.08
C THR A 571 33.82 21.67 1.14
N MET A 572 32.70 22.38 1.23
CA MET A 572 32.45 23.49 2.15
C MET A 572 31.60 22.99 3.32
N THR A 573 32.05 23.21 4.55
CA THR A 573 31.38 22.75 5.77
C THR A 573 30.96 23.91 6.67
N PRO A 574 29.91 23.74 7.51
CA PRO A 574 29.46 24.77 8.44
C PRO A 574 30.53 25.11 9.47
N LEU A 575 31.17 26.27 9.31
CA LEU A 575 32.34 26.66 10.10
C LEU A 575 31.99 26.76 11.58
N ARG A 576 30.91 27.50 11.90
CA ARG A 576 30.49 27.73 13.29
C ARG A 576 30.20 26.42 14.02
N ALA A 577 29.33 25.59 13.43
CA ALA A 577 28.87 24.37 14.08
C ALA A 577 30.02 23.39 14.36
N ILE A 578 30.96 23.24 13.41
CA ILE A 578 32.13 22.38 13.60
C ILE A 578 33.08 23.00 14.63
N PHE A 579 33.38 24.30 14.54
CA PHE A 579 34.26 24.96 15.52
C PHE A 579 33.72 24.87 16.95
N GLU A 580 32.43 25.09 17.16
CA GLU A 580 31.79 24.96 18.47
C GLU A 580 31.84 23.52 18.99
N LYS A 581 31.63 22.51 18.11
CA LYS A 581 31.83 21.09 18.43
C LYS A 581 33.28 20.76 18.82
N LEU A 582 34.24 21.43 18.19
CA LEU A 582 35.66 21.34 18.52
C LEU A 582 36.04 22.15 19.78
N GLY A 583 35.08 22.79 20.46
CA GLY A 583 35.29 23.52 21.71
C GLY A 583 35.74 24.98 21.55
N ALA A 584 35.56 25.56 20.35
CA ALA A 584 35.84 26.97 20.11
C ALA A 584 34.61 27.85 20.33
N THR A 585 34.80 29.11 20.71
CA THR A 585 33.76 30.15 20.67
C THR A 585 33.81 30.88 19.34
N VAL A 586 32.67 31.13 18.71
CA VAL A 586 32.61 31.80 17.39
C VAL A 586 31.76 33.07 17.46
N GLU A 587 32.36 34.19 17.07
CA GLU A 587 31.71 35.50 16.97
C GLU A 587 31.60 35.92 15.50
N TYR A 588 30.47 36.52 15.12
CA TYR A 588 30.26 37.10 13.79
C TYR A 588 29.93 38.58 13.92
N GLU A 589 30.71 39.42 13.24
CA GLU A 589 30.50 40.85 13.15
C GLU A 589 29.89 41.20 11.79
N ALA A 590 28.62 41.57 11.78
CA ALA A 590 27.86 41.77 10.54
C ALA A 590 28.34 42.94 9.70
N GLN A 591 28.81 44.04 10.31
CA GLN A 591 29.24 45.24 9.60
C GLN A 591 30.47 44.99 8.73
N THR A 592 31.39 44.18 9.24
CA THR A 592 32.67 43.84 8.60
C THR A 592 32.65 42.46 7.92
N ARG A 593 31.55 41.71 8.06
CA ARG A 593 31.40 40.30 7.63
C ARG A 593 32.55 39.43 8.16
N LYS A 594 33.01 39.72 9.38
CA LYS A 594 34.16 39.08 10.00
C LYS A 594 33.73 38.01 10.99
N VAL A 595 34.28 36.81 10.85
CA VAL A 595 34.18 35.72 11.81
C VAL A 595 35.44 35.67 12.66
N THR A 596 35.28 35.66 13.98
CA THR A 596 36.39 35.44 14.92
C THR A 596 36.10 34.18 15.73
N ALA A 597 36.98 33.18 15.65
CA ALA A 597 36.88 31.95 16.42
C ALA A 597 38.05 31.80 17.39
N ARG A 598 37.80 31.33 18.62
CA ARG A 598 38.82 31.21 19.67
C ARG A 598 38.72 29.87 20.39
N LYS A 599 39.86 29.19 20.58
CA LYS A 599 40.00 27.99 21.42
C LYS A 599 41.37 28.02 22.10
N GLY A 600 41.38 28.12 23.43
CA GLY A 600 42.63 28.30 24.18
C GLY A 600 43.40 29.54 23.72
N SER A 601 44.67 29.38 23.34
CA SER A 601 45.51 30.45 22.78
C SER A 601 45.33 30.66 21.28
N THR A 602 44.59 29.78 20.59
CA THR A 602 44.40 29.85 19.14
C THR A 602 43.25 30.80 18.79
N THR A 603 43.54 31.83 17.99
CA THR A 603 42.57 32.79 17.45
C THR A 603 42.58 32.74 15.94
N ILE A 604 41.39 32.62 15.34
CA ILE A 604 41.16 32.64 13.90
C ILE A 604 40.33 33.87 13.57
N GLN A 605 40.75 34.62 12.55
CA GLN A 605 40.01 35.74 12.00
C GLN A 605 39.84 35.57 10.50
N LEU A 606 38.59 35.50 10.06
CA LEU A 606 38.20 35.28 8.68
C LEU A 606 37.22 36.37 8.25
N THR A 607 37.39 36.90 7.05
CA THR A 607 36.39 37.75 6.40
C THR A 607 35.69 36.94 5.31
N ILE A 608 34.36 36.95 5.28
CA ILE A 608 33.58 36.23 4.27
C ILE A 608 33.92 36.78 2.86
N ASP A 609 33.94 35.88 1.87
CA ASP A 609 34.31 36.11 0.47
C ASP A 609 35.79 36.49 0.25
N GLN A 610 36.64 36.34 1.27
CA GLN A 610 38.09 36.48 1.15
C GLN A 610 38.78 35.12 1.33
N THR A 611 39.84 34.89 0.53
CA THR A 611 40.69 33.70 0.66
C THR A 611 41.72 33.86 1.76
N THR A 612 42.04 35.09 2.17
CA THR A 612 43.03 35.35 3.22
C THR A 612 42.37 35.23 4.60
N VAL A 613 42.90 34.35 5.43
CA VAL A 613 42.51 34.14 6.82
C VAL A 613 43.71 34.34 7.75
N TYR A 614 43.48 34.74 8.99
CA TYR A 614 44.55 34.93 9.97
C TYR A 614 44.44 33.92 11.10
N LEU A 615 45.49 33.12 11.29
CA LEU A 615 45.65 32.20 12.42
C LEU A 615 46.72 32.77 13.36
N ASN A 616 46.32 33.14 14.58
CA ASN A 616 47.19 33.83 15.55
C ASN A 616 47.89 35.07 14.97
N GLY A 617 47.18 35.83 14.13
CA GLY A 617 47.69 37.02 13.44
C GLY A 617 48.55 36.74 12.20
N LYS A 618 48.89 35.47 11.91
CA LYS A 618 49.63 35.09 10.70
C LYS A 618 48.65 34.80 9.55
N ALA A 619 48.89 35.43 8.40
CA ALA A 619 48.09 35.21 7.19
C ALA A 619 48.28 33.79 6.63
N MET A 620 47.17 33.20 6.19
CA MET A 620 47.04 31.91 5.52
C MET A 620 46.05 32.07 4.36
N GLN A 621 46.22 31.28 3.29
CA GLN A 621 45.29 31.26 2.16
C GLN A 621 44.39 30.04 2.23
N LEU A 622 43.11 30.23 1.93
CA LEU A 622 42.13 29.19 1.71
C LEU A 622 42.09 28.82 0.22
N ASP A 623 41.85 27.54 -0.07
CA ASP A 623 41.68 27.05 -1.44
C ASP A 623 40.40 27.61 -2.10
N GLU A 624 39.35 27.84 -1.30
CA GLU A 624 38.15 28.58 -1.67
C GLU A 624 37.77 29.54 -0.54
N PRO A 625 37.28 30.76 -0.83
CA PRO A 625 36.86 31.69 0.21
C PRO A 625 35.69 31.11 1.00
N ALA A 626 35.62 31.44 2.29
CA ALA A 626 34.41 31.14 3.06
C ALA A 626 33.24 31.99 2.54
N GLN A 627 32.07 31.38 2.43
CA GLN A 627 30.88 31.98 1.82
C GLN A 627 29.70 31.95 2.78
N LEU A 628 28.76 32.87 2.58
CA LEU A 628 27.48 32.85 3.29
C LEU A 628 26.45 32.10 2.43
N VAL A 629 25.99 30.95 2.91
CA VAL A 629 24.97 30.13 2.24
C VAL A 629 23.78 29.98 3.19
N ASN A 630 22.59 30.46 2.78
CA ASN A 630 21.37 30.45 3.59
C ASN A 630 21.54 31.04 5.00
N GLY A 631 22.42 32.04 5.15
CA GLY A 631 22.72 32.66 6.45
C GLY A 631 23.78 31.96 7.29
N PHE A 632 24.35 30.83 6.81
CA PHE A 632 25.43 30.09 7.46
C PHE A 632 26.76 30.36 6.78
N THR A 633 27.82 30.56 7.56
CA THR A 633 29.19 30.62 7.03
C THR A 633 29.69 29.21 6.74
N LEU A 634 29.89 28.90 5.46
CA LEU A 634 30.57 27.69 5.01
C LEU A 634 32.01 28.02 4.65
N ALA A 635 32.95 27.14 5.02
CA ALA A 635 34.37 27.29 4.69
C ALA A 635 34.96 25.92 4.28
N PRO A 636 36.13 25.88 3.62
CA PRO A 636 36.71 24.61 3.17
C PRO A 636 36.90 23.63 4.32
N ALA A 637 36.43 22.39 4.14
CA ALA A 637 36.42 21.35 5.17
C ALA A 637 37.80 21.12 5.81
N ARG A 638 38.86 21.16 4.98
CA ARG A 638 40.25 21.02 5.44
C ARG A 638 40.62 22.12 6.43
N PHE A 639 40.39 23.39 6.08
CA PHE A 639 40.65 24.51 6.97
C PHE A 639 39.85 24.38 8.27
N VAL A 640 38.55 24.07 8.17
CA VAL A 640 37.67 23.97 9.34
C VAL A 640 38.09 22.83 10.28
N GLY A 641 38.52 21.68 9.77
CA GLY A 641 38.94 20.57 10.63
C GLY A 641 40.38 20.69 11.18
N GLU A 642 41.29 21.32 10.43
CA GLU A 642 42.71 21.42 10.82
C GLU A 642 43.02 22.68 11.65
N ALA A 643 42.16 23.69 11.59
CA ALA A 643 42.27 24.97 12.31
C ALA A 643 42.64 24.85 13.80
N PHE A 644 42.17 23.78 14.46
CA PHE A 644 42.43 23.51 15.88
C PHE A 644 43.19 22.20 16.11
N GLY A 645 44.02 21.78 15.14
CA GLY A 645 44.93 20.64 15.27
C GLY A 645 44.31 19.27 14.94
N GLY A 646 43.11 19.24 14.37
CA GLY A 646 42.52 18.00 13.84
C GLY A 646 43.17 17.55 12.54
N LYS A 647 42.91 16.31 12.13
CA LYS A 647 43.28 15.74 10.85
C LYS A 647 42.04 15.49 10.00
N VAL A 648 42.04 15.94 8.75
CA VAL A 648 40.90 15.81 7.84
C VAL A 648 41.17 14.78 6.75
N THR A 649 40.23 13.87 6.52
CA THR A 649 40.23 12.96 5.36
C THR A 649 38.90 13.06 4.60
N TRP A 650 38.94 12.77 3.30
CA TRP A 650 37.77 12.71 2.43
C TRP A 650 37.62 11.29 1.87
N ASP A 651 36.43 10.71 2.02
CA ASP A 651 36.03 9.50 1.32
C ASP A 651 35.06 9.87 0.18
N GLY A 652 35.53 9.74 -1.05
CA GLY A 652 34.75 10.05 -2.24
C GLY A 652 33.59 9.09 -2.50
N THR A 653 33.68 7.83 -2.04
CA THR A 653 32.64 6.83 -2.22
C THR A 653 31.41 7.15 -1.38
N SER A 654 31.62 7.44 -0.09
CA SER A 654 30.53 7.81 0.83
C SER A 654 30.26 9.32 0.90
N ARG A 655 31.03 10.14 0.16
CA ARG A 655 31.04 11.61 0.28
C ARG A 655 31.15 12.08 1.73
N THR A 656 32.08 11.51 2.49
CA THR A 656 32.26 11.80 3.92
C THR A 656 33.55 12.57 4.17
N VAL A 657 33.44 13.69 4.87
CA VAL A 657 34.56 14.36 5.55
C VAL A 657 34.73 13.75 6.93
N THR A 658 35.91 13.24 7.25
CA THR A 658 36.24 12.77 8.61
C THR A 658 37.23 13.72 9.25
N ILE A 659 36.93 14.19 10.44
CA ILE A 659 37.76 15.04 11.29
C ILE A 659 38.15 14.21 12.52
N ALA A 660 39.44 13.93 12.68
CA ALA A 660 39.99 13.28 13.86
C ALA A 660 40.75 14.31 14.69
N THR A 661 40.27 14.59 15.90
CA THR A 661 40.98 15.39 16.88
C THR A 661 42.02 14.49 17.56
N GLY A 662 43.29 14.86 17.49
CA GLY A 662 44.32 14.10 18.21
C GLY A 662 44.07 14.22 19.71
N ASN A 663 43.84 13.08 20.39
CA ASN A 663 43.87 13.01 21.85
C ASN A 663 45.27 13.29 22.40
#